data_AF-A0A673NQQ0-F1
#
_entry.id   AF-A0A673NQQ0-F1
#
_cell.length_a   1.000
_cell.length_b   1.000
_cell.length_c   1.000
_cell.angle_alpha   90.00
_cell.angle_beta   90.00
_cell.angle_gamma   90.00
#
_symmetry.space_group_name_H-M   'P 1'
#
loop_
_entity.id
_entity.type
_entity.pdbx_description
1 polymer ?
#
loop_
_entity_poly.entity_id
_entity_poly.type
_entity_poly.pdbx_seq_one_letter_code
_entity_poly.pdbx_strand_id
1 'polypeptide(L)'
;MFKCKTVWNKLAPLARASSMLCLQNARKSALRHGRRLEMVQKAQMSSGSAGGGGENTLYYVLIGATCLGAGVYAYRTVSGDKERYNERMIEIASRPKQEPQAAEAVAEVVTESIEDAAPLESIPEPSSEPVKCEPVAEEPLVTEADVESTETEPVAEAPVTEPIVEASIPEPTVESPIREPVVEASVTEPVAEAPAVAQSEEPLAPVVESEPTPVIIAEHVPEALSGSESAADSKAAPAAEPVEPTAAPSDVPEHAPYLLIGGGTASFAAARSIRARDPGARVLIVTEESDLPYMRPPLSKELWFSDDPKAIETLRFKQWNGKERSIYFQPPSFYVSPADLAKVENGGVAVLTGRKVVHMDVRGNKVKLSDGAEISYEKCLIATGGVPRNLQVIDRAGEEVMKRTTLFRKIEDFRSLEKISREVKSITIIGGGFLGSELACALGRRSTDIGLEVIQMFPEKGNMGKVLPEYLSNWTTEKVRKEGVSVITDALVKNVTYKNDKLEIKLKDGRLFKTDHIVAAVGLEPSMELAKSAGLEVDSDFGGYRVNAELQARSNIWVAGDAACFYDINLGRRRVEHHDHAVVSGRLAGENMTGAIKPYWHQSMFWSDLGPDVGYEAIGIVDSSLPTVGVFAKATAKDTPKAATEQSGTGIRSESETEAVAGALKAETTATPPPIQQEEDYGKGVIFYLRDQVVVGIVLWNVFNRMPIARKIIKDGEQHADLNEVAKLFNIHED
;
A
#
# COMPACT_ATOMS: atom_id res chain seq x y z
N MET A 1 37.51 -16.68 43.66
CA MET A 1 36.23 -17.43 43.76
C MET A 1 35.06 -16.67 44.42
N PHE A 2 35.25 -15.61 45.23
CA PHE A 2 34.14 -14.98 45.98
C PHE A 2 33.33 -13.86 45.30
N LYS A 3 33.61 -13.49 44.02
CA LYS A 3 32.85 -12.43 43.31
C LYS A 3 31.65 -12.92 42.48
N CYS A 4 31.52 -14.22 42.16
CA CYS A 4 30.38 -14.73 41.35
C CYS A 4 29.08 -14.95 42.16
N LYS A 5 29.17 -15.21 43.47
CA LYS A 5 28.00 -15.61 44.27
C LYS A 5 26.98 -14.47 44.44
N THR A 6 27.46 -13.22 44.50
CA THR A 6 26.62 -12.01 44.66
C THR A 6 25.84 -11.67 43.40
N VAL A 7 26.39 -11.95 42.21
CA VAL A 7 25.71 -11.76 40.92
C VAL A 7 24.59 -12.78 40.75
N TRP A 8 24.85 -14.05 41.09
CA TRP A 8 23.85 -15.12 41.01
C TRP A 8 22.65 -14.88 41.92
N ASN A 9 22.88 -14.39 43.15
CA ASN A 9 21.80 -14.06 44.09
C ASN A 9 20.93 -12.86 43.64
N LYS A 10 21.43 -11.97 42.78
CA LYS A 10 20.62 -10.88 42.19
C LYS A 10 19.83 -11.32 40.94
N LEU A 11 20.32 -12.30 40.18
CA LEU A 11 19.66 -12.78 38.95
C LEU A 11 18.64 -13.92 39.19
N ALA A 12 18.83 -14.73 40.22
CA ALA A 12 17.94 -15.85 40.53
C ALA A 12 16.44 -15.49 40.71
N PRO A 13 16.05 -14.32 41.28
CA PRO A 13 14.64 -13.92 41.33
C PRO A 13 14.04 -13.59 39.96
N LEU A 14 14.81 -12.90 39.09
CA LEU A 14 14.37 -12.50 37.75
C LEU A 14 14.16 -13.70 36.83
N ALA A 15 15.05 -14.70 36.90
CA ALA A 15 14.90 -15.96 36.16
C ALA A 15 13.72 -16.84 36.63
N ARG A 16 13.23 -16.64 37.87
CA ARG A 16 12.03 -17.33 38.37
C ARG A 16 10.75 -16.61 37.96
N ALA A 17 10.75 -15.28 37.94
CA ALA A 17 9.58 -14.48 37.52
C ALA A 17 9.14 -14.78 36.07
N SER A 18 10.08 -14.91 35.13
CA SER A 18 9.77 -15.27 33.73
C SER A 18 9.14 -16.66 33.60
N SER A 19 9.59 -17.64 34.38
CA SER A 19 9.06 -19.01 34.35
C SER A 19 7.59 -19.11 34.80
N MET A 20 7.14 -18.31 35.78
CA MET A 20 5.75 -18.31 36.22
C MET A 20 4.80 -17.62 35.24
N LEU A 21 5.25 -16.59 34.51
CA LEU A 21 4.45 -15.91 33.49
C LEU A 21 4.12 -16.85 32.31
N CYS A 22 5.11 -17.62 31.85
CA CYS A 22 4.90 -18.65 30.82
C CYS A 22 3.90 -19.74 31.27
N LEU A 23 3.96 -20.17 32.53
CA LEU A 23 3.05 -21.21 33.04
C LEU A 23 1.59 -20.72 33.17
N GLN A 24 1.37 -19.45 33.52
CA GLN A 24 0.03 -18.85 33.56
C GLN A 24 -0.56 -18.63 32.16
N ASN A 25 0.25 -18.24 31.17
CA ASN A 25 -0.21 -18.06 29.80
C ASN A 25 -0.53 -19.41 29.12
N ALA A 26 0.25 -20.47 29.38
CA ALA A 26 -0.09 -21.82 28.92
C ALA A 26 -1.45 -22.30 29.47
N ARG A 27 -1.73 -22.08 30.76
CA ARG A 27 -3.03 -22.42 31.37
C ARG A 27 -4.20 -21.58 30.85
N LYS A 28 -3.98 -20.32 30.46
CA LYS A 28 -5.02 -19.49 29.80
C LYS A 28 -5.35 -19.94 28.37
N SER A 29 -4.41 -20.56 27.66
CA SER A 29 -4.66 -21.09 26.31
C SER A 29 -5.53 -22.36 26.35
N ALA A 30 -5.27 -23.27 27.31
CA ALA A 30 -5.98 -24.55 27.44
C ALA A 30 -7.48 -24.44 27.79
N LEU A 31 -7.97 -23.27 28.23
CA LEU A 31 -9.39 -23.03 28.56
C LEU A 31 -10.20 -22.38 27.41
N ARG A 32 -9.59 -22.10 26.25
CA ARG A 32 -10.26 -21.44 25.10
C ARG A 32 -10.79 -22.36 24.02
N HIS A 33 -10.52 -23.67 24.09
CA HIS A 33 -11.01 -24.64 23.09
C HIS A 33 -11.77 -25.78 23.76
N GLY A 34 -13.08 -25.57 23.91
CA GLY A 34 -14.02 -26.63 24.26
C GLY A 34 -14.31 -27.54 23.07
N ARG A 35 -13.48 -28.57 22.87
CA ARG A 35 -13.82 -29.82 22.15
C ARG A 35 -12.99 -30.98 22.71
N ARG A 36 -13.63 -32.14 22.91
CA ARG A 36 -12.93 -33.38 23.30
C ARG A 36 -11.93 -33.77 22.21
N LEU A 37 -10.73 -34.20 22.62
CA LEU A 37 -9.86 -35.01 21.77
C LEU A 37 -10.30 -36.46 21.90
N GLU A 38 -10.68 -37.07 20.78
CA GLU A 38 -10.88 -38.52 20.70
C GLU A 38 -9.54 -39.27 20.67
N MET A 39 -9.57 -40.54 21.05
CA MET A 39 -8.41 -41.42 21.09
C MET A 39 -7.75 -41.58 19.71
N VAL A 40 -6.44 -41.43 19.65
CA VAL A 40 -5.59 -42.04 18.61
C VAL A 40 -4.48 -42.83 19.28
N GLN A 41 -4.08 -43.94 18.66
CA GLN A 41 -3.49 -45.11 19.30
C GLN A 41 -2.04 -44.91 19.78
N LYS A 42 -1.74 -45.52 20.94
CA LYS A 42 -0.36 -45.83 21.36
C LYS A 42 0.21 -46.93 20.45
N ALA A 43 1.34 -46.66 19.81
CA ALA A 43 2.21 -47.70 19.26
C ALA A 43 3.68 -47.44 19.66
N GLN A 44 4.24 -48.43 20.36
CA GLN A 44 5.67 -48.69 20.55
C GLN A 44 6.60 -47.56 21.07
N MET A 45 6.81 -47.55 22.39
CA MET A 45 8.11 -47.27 23.00
C MET A 45 8.44 -48.44 23.92
N SER A 46 9.63 -49.02 23.76
CA SER A 46 10.04 -50.27 24.41
C SER A 46 10.26 -50.12 25.91
N SER A 47 10.03 -51.20 26.67
CA SER A 47 10.36 -51.29 28.09
C SER A 47 11.78 -51.82 28.29
N GLY A 48 12.64 -51.05 28.96
CA GLY A 48 13.99 -51.44 29.38
C GLY A 48 14.27 -50.91 30.79
N SER A 49 14.84 -51.75 31.65
CA SER A 49 14.98 -51.49 33.09
C SER A 49 16.19 -50.62 33.47
N ALA A 50 16.09 -49.91 34.58
CA ALA A 50 17.21 -49.16 35.16
C ALA A 50 18.26 -50.09 35.80
N GLY A 51 19.54 -49.84 35.51
CA GLY A 51 20.68 -50.45 36.22
C GLY A 51 21.86 -50.76 35.30
N GLY A 52 23.01 -50.12 35.52
CA GLY A 52 24.24 -50.39 34.75
C GLY A 52 25.16 -49.18 34.68
N GLY A 53 25.99 -48.96 35.69
CA GLY A 53 27.04 -47.93 35.62
C GLY A 53 28.18 -48.41 34.72
N GLY A 54 28.31 -47.82 33.52
CA GLY A 54 29.38 -48.26 32.61
C GLY A 54 29.44 -47.69 31.19
N GLU A 55 28.67 -46.65 30.79
CA GLU A 55 28.71 -46.19 29.38
C GLU A 55 28.56 -44.68 29.14
N ASN A 56 28.60 -43.84 30.18
CA ASN A 56 28.50 -42.37 30.02
C ASN A 56 29.74 -41.73 29.34
N THR A 57 30.86 -42.45 29.29
CA THR A 57 32.14 -41.95 28.78
C THR A 57 32.06 -41.55 27.30
N LEU A 58 31.37 -42.35 26.47
CA LEU A 58 31.19 -42.06 25.04
C LEU A 58 30.38 -40.77 24.83
N TYR A 59 29.38 -40.52 25.67
CA TYR A 59 28.57 -39.30 25.65
C TYR A 59 29.38 -38.06 26.04
N TYR A 60 30.26 -38.16 27.04
CA TYR A 60 31.17 -37.07 27.40
C TYR A 60 32.23 -36.81 26.33
N VAL A 61 32.76 -37.84 25.67
CA VAL A 61 33.70 -37.68 24.54
C VAL A 61 33.01 -37.01 23.35
N LEU A 62 31.79 -37.43 22.98
CA LEU A 62 31.01 -36.81 21.91
C LEU A 62 30.73 -35.33 22.20
N ILE A 63 30.14 -35.02 23.36
CA ILE A 63 29.84 -33.62 23.74
C ILE A 63 31.12 -32.78 23.82
N GLY A 64 32.20 -33.33 24.39
CA GLY A 64 33.51 -32.66 24.45
C GLY A 64 34.08 -32.34 23.06
N ALA A 65 33.98 -33.29 22.12
CA ALA A 65 34.41 -33.09 20.73
C ALA A 65 33.57 -32.02 20.02
N THR A 66 32.24 -31.99 20.19
CA THR A 66 31.39 -30.95 19.59
C THR A 66 31.68 -29.57 20.16
N CYS A 67 31.88 -29.46 21.48
CA CYS A 67 32.25 -28.19 22.12
C CYS A 67 33.63 -27.70 21.68
N LEU A 68 34.63 -28.58 21.55
CA LEU A 68 35.94 -28.23 21.02
C LEU A 68 35.87 -27.82 19.54
N GLY A 69 35.10 -28.53 18.71
CA GLY A 69 34.88 -28.17 17.31
C GLY A 69 34.25 -26.79 17.14
N ALA A 70 33.20 -26.50 17.93
CA ALA A 70 32.57 -25.18 17.96
C ALA A 70 33.53 -24.07 18.45
N GLY A 71 34.35 -24.36 19.47
CA GLY A 71 35.38 -23.44 19.96
C GLY A 71 36.48 -23.14 18.94
N VAL A 72 36.98 -24.16 18.23
CA VAL A 72 37.97 -24.00 17.15
C VAL A 72 37.37 -23.27 15.95
N TYR A 73 36.11 -23.53 15.60
CA TYR A 73 35.40 -22.78 14.56
C TYR A 73 35.29 -21.30 14.92
N ALA A 74 34.75 -20.98 16.10
CA ALA A 74 34.64 -19.60 16.57
C ALA A 74 36.00 -18.90 16.67
N TYR A 75 37.04 -19.58 17.16
CA TYR A 75 38.41 -19.04 17.20
C TYR A 75 38.95 -18.75 15.80
N ARG A 76 38.74 -19.64 14.82
CA ARG A 76 39.16 -19.43 13.43
C ARG A 76 38.42 -18.27 12.77
N THR A 77 37.10 -18.16 12.98
CA THR A 77 36.31 -17.02 12.46
C THR A 77 36.82 -15.69 13.04
N VAL A 78 36.94 -15.60 14.37
CA VAL A 78 37.42 -14.37 15.04
C VAL A 78 38.88 -14.04 14.69
N SER A 79 39.74 -15.05 14.49
CA SER A 79 41.13 -14.83 14.06
C SER A 79 41.22 -14.34 12.61
N GLY A 80 40.45 -14.94 11.70
CA GLY A 80 40.38 -14.50 10.29
C GLY A 80 39.79 -13.09 10.13
N ASP A 81 38.79 -12.73 10.95
CA ASP A 81 38.26 -11.36 10.99
C ASP A 81 39.29 -10.36 11.54
N LYS A 82 40.14 -10.77 12.49
CA LYS A 82 41.24 -9.95 13.01
C LYS A 82 42.35 -9.75 11.98
N GLU A 83 42.71 -10.78 11.21
CA GLU A 83 43.66 -10.67 10.11
C GLU A 83 43.11 -9.72 9.02
N ARG A 84 41.87 -9.94 8.57
CA ARG A 84 41.19 -9.08 7.58
C ARG A 84 41.01 -7.63 8.05
N TYR A 85 40.79 -7.41 9.35
CA TYR A 85 40.77 -6.07 9.94
C TYR A 85 42.16 -5.41 9.91
N ASN A 86 43.21 -6.14 10.29
CA ASN A 86 44.58 -5.65 10.26
C ASN A 86 45.04 -5.34 8.82
N GLU A 87 44.74 -6.19 7.85
CA GLU A 87 45.00 -5.95 6.42
C GLU A 87 44.35 -4.65 5.95
N ARG A 88 43.06 -4.43 6.27
CA ARG A 88 42.38 -3.16 5.95
C ARG A 88 42.97 -1.96 6.66
N MET A 89 43.39 -2.09 7.92
CA MET A 89 44.04 -0.99 8.65
C MET A 89 45.42 -0.66 8.07
N ILE A 90 46.18 -1.66 7.62
CA ILE A 90 47.44 -1.46 6.90
C ILE A 90 47.20 -0.83 5.53
N GLU A 91 46.20 -1.29 4.78
CA GLU A 91 45.80 -0.70 3.50
C GLU A 91 45.45 0.79 3.66
N ILE A 92 44.59 1.12 4.63
CA ILE A 92 44.17 2.50 4.94
C ILE A 92 45.36 3.35 5.38
N ALA A 93 46.29 2.81 6.20
CA ALA A 93 47.49 3.52 6.63
C ALA A 93 48.54 3.69 5.51
N SER A 94 48.53 2.83 4.50
CA SER A 94 49.46 2.87 3.35
C SER A 94 49.04 3.81 2.22
N ARG A 95 47.79 4.29 2.22
CA ARG A 95 47.30 5.27 1.24
C ARG A 95 47.98 6.62 1.48
N PRO A 96 48.65 7.22 0.48
CA PRO A 96 49.17 8.58 0.59
C PRO A 96 48.03 9.56 0.88
N LYS A 97 48.20 10.43 1.88
CA LYS A 97 47.27 11.54 2.11
C LYS A 97 47.36 12.51 0.94
N GLN A 98 46.29 12.60 0.15
CA GLN A 98 46.12 13.67 -0.82
C GLN A 98 45.53 14.87 -0.07
N GLU A 99 46.34 15.90 0.19
CA GLU A 99 45.86 17.16 0.74
C GLU A 99 45.08 17.95 -0.32
N PRO A 100 44.05 18.72 0.06
CA PRO A 100 43.18 19.40 -0.90
C PRO A 100 43.84 20.69 -1.41
N GLN A 101 44.53 20.61 -2.55
CA GLN A 101 44.87 21.80 -3.34
C GLN A 101 43.75 22.14 -4.31
N ALA A 102 43.19 23.34 -4.15
CA ALA A 102 42.29 23.96 -5.11
C ALA A 102 43.08 24.88 -6.06
N ALA A 103 42.67 24.88 -7.33
CA ALA A 103 42.84 25.97 -8.30
C ALA A 103 44.24 26.61 -8.45
N GLU A 104 45.12 25.96 -9.23
CA GLU A 104 46.09 26.60 -10.17
C GLU A 104 46.96 25.52 -10.85
N ALA A 105 46.49 24.95 -11.98
CA ALA A 105 47.29 24.20 -12.99
C ALA A 105 46.39 23.47 -14.02
N VAL A 106 45.85 24.20 -15.01
CA VAL A 106 45.35 23.61 -16.28
C VAL A 106 46.02 24.33 -17.48
N ALA A 107 47.20 24.89 -17.23
CA ALA A 107 47.92 25.77 -18.14
C ALA A 107 49.42 25.42 -18.20
N GLU A 108 49.74 24.12 -18.22
CA GLU A 108 51.05 23.58 -18.62
C GLU A 108 50.92 22.06 -18.84
N VAL A 109 51.85 21.48 -19.62
CA VAL A 109 51.97 20.03 -19.91
C VAL A 109 50.86 19.40 -20.80
N VAL A 110 50.64 19.99 -21.98
CA VAL A 110 50.44 19.19 -23.21
C VAL A 110 51.47 19.63 -24.25
N THR A 111 52.74 19.36 -23.92
CA THR A 111 53.91 19.55 -24.80
C THR A 111 54.88 18.40 -24.57
N GLU A 112 55.57 17.99 -25.65
CA GLU A 112 56.59 16.94 -25.71
C GLU A 112 56.11 15.49 -25.53
N SER A 113 55.76 14.83 -26.64
CA SER A 113 56.52 13.66 -27.16
C SER A 113 55.93 13.04 -28.44
N ILE A 114 55.91 13.79 -29.56
CA ILE A 114 55.86 13.21 -30.92
C ILE A 114 56.78 14.01 -31.87
N GLU A 115 58.04 13.61 -31.93
CA GLU A 115 58.96 13.70 -33.08
C GLU A 115 59.44 12.25 -33.29
N ASP A 116 59.54 11.63 -34.46
CA ASP A 116 59.94 12.12 -35.79
C ASP A 116 58.99 11.67 -36.93
N ALA A 117 58.66 12.58 -37.86
CA ALA A 117 58.63 12.38 -39.32
C ALA A 117 58.12 13.65 -40.04
N ALA A 118 58.96 14.29 -40.86
CA ALA A 118 58.68 15.50 -41.64
C ALA A 118 58.90 15.22 -43.16
N PRO A 119 58.74 16.18 -44.12
CA PRO A 119 58.44 17.62 -43.97
C PRO A 119 57.53 18.32 -45.04
N LEU A 120 57.08 19.55 -44.72
CA LEU A 120 56.69 20.69 -45.62
C LEU A 120 55.45 20.50 -46.54
N GLU A 121 54.59 21.48 -46.86
CA GLU A 121 54.52 22.96 -46.70
C GLU A 121 53.01 23.38 -46.71
N SER A 122 52.50 24.60 -46.48
CA SER A 122 53.04 25.97 -46.26
C SER A 122 52.08 26.85 -45.41
N ILE A 123 52.24 28.20 -45.45
CA ILE A 123 51.62 29.27 -44.61
C ILE A 123 51.32 30.46 -45.58
N PRO A 124 50.24 31.31 -45.51
CA PRO A 124 49.88 32.14 -44.33
C PRO A 124 48.40 32.53 -44.03
N GLU A 125 48.21 32.99 -42.79
CA GLU A 125 47.14 33.83 -42.22
C GLU A 125 47.08 35.26 -42.84
N PRO A 126 46.03 36.12 -42.69
CA PRO A 126 45.73 36.78 -41.38
C PRO A 126 44.34 37.43 -41.09
N SER A 127 44.20 37.91 -39.84
CA SER A 127 43.57 39.19 -39.40
C SER A 127 42.05 39.35 -39.11
N SER A 128 41.76 39.51 -37.81
CA SER A 128 40.89 40.53 -37.16
C SER A 128 39.40 40.74 -37.55
N GLU A 129 38.54 40.57 -36.52
CA GLU A 129 37.19 41.13 -36.26
C GLU A 129 36.96 42.63 -36.65
N PRO A 130 35.70 43.17 -36.75
CA PRO A 130 34.56 42.87 -35.84
C PRO A 130 33.06 43.05 -36.30
N VAL A 131 32.13 42.71 -35.39
CA VAL A 131 30.70 43.17 -35.20
C VAL A 131 29.52 42.43 -35.91
N LYS A 132 28.60 41.92 -35.05
CA LYS A 132 27.12 41.69 -35.11
C LYS A 132 26.37 41.51 -36.45
N CYS A 133 25.46 40.51 -36.50
CA CYS A 133 23.99 40.72 -36.47
C CYS A 133 23.16 39.41 -36.34
N GLU A 134 21.84 39.56 -36.17
CA GLU A 134 20.80 38.54 -35.86
C GLU A 134 20.36 37.66 -37.06
N PRO A 135 19.59 36.56 -36.83
CA PRO A 135 19.36 35.51 -37.84
C PRO A 135 18.15 35.75 -38.76
N VAL A 136 18.19 35.12 -39.93
CA VAL A 136 17.10 35.03 -40.92
C VAL A 136 16.86 33.56 -41.27
N ALA A 137 15.59 33.20 -41.53
CA ALA A 137 15.16 31.88 -41.95
C ALA A 137 14.65 31.90 -43.41
N GLU A 138 14.75 30.76 -44.09
CA GLU A 138 14.06 30.31 -45.33
C GLU A 138 14.81 29.04 -45.81
N GLU A 139 14.30 28.08 -46.57
CA GLU A 139 13.01 27.42 -46.84
C GLU A 139 13.34 26.33 -47.92
N PRO A 140 12.42 25.40 -48.30
CA PRO A 140 12.78 24.16 -49.00
C PRO A 140 12.29 24.02 -50.46
N LEU A 141 12.65 22.89 -51.10
CA LEU A 141 12.16 22.34 -52.40
C LEU A 141 12.37 20.79 -52.33
N VAL A 142 11.60 19.87 -52.94
CA VAL A 142 11.04 19.77 -54.32
C VAL A 142 9.68 18.99 -54.34
N THR A 143 8.97 19.13 -55.46
CA THR A 143 7.62 18.70 -55.91
C THR A 143 7.46 17.18 -56.26
N GLU A 144 6.36 16.58 -56.79
CA GLU A 144 5.00 17.00 -57.25
C GLU A 144 4.04 15.78 -57.46
N ALA A 145 2.72 16.00 -57.53
CA ALA A 145 1.75 15.40 -58.51
C ALA A 145 0.26 15.72 -58.19
N ASP A 146 -0.34 16.62 -58.98
CA ASP A 146 -1.62 16.50 -59.76
C ASP A 146 -2.89 15.81 -59.19
N VAL A 147 -4.16 16.18 -59.46
CA VAL A 147 -4.91 17.23 -60.21
C VAL A 147 -6.38 17.11 -59.66
N GLU A 148 -7.25 18.11 -59.48
CA GLU A 148 -7.97 18.97 -60.46
C GLU A 148 -8.78 20.10 -59.75
N SER A 149 -9.16 21.15 -60.48
CA SER A 149 -9.78 22.41 -60.00
C SER A 149 -11.32 22.41 -59.93
N THR A 150 -11.95 23.38 -59.26
CA THR A 150 -12.60 24.54 -59.94
C THR A 150 -12.97 25.70 -59.00
N GLU A 151 -12.99 26.92 -59.56
CA GLU A 151 -13.06 28.25 -58.91
C GLU A 151 -14.50 28.70 -58.58
N THR A 152 -14.79 29.66 -57.69
CA THR A 152 -14.70 31.14 -57.88
C THR A 152 -15.16 31.83 -56.56
N GLU A 153 -14.38 32.71 -55.92
CA GLU A 153 -14.13 34.17 -56.13
C GLU A 153 -15.07 35.12 -55.30
N PRO A 154 -14.60 36.30 -54.80
CA PRO A 154 -15.13 36.96 -53.59
C PRO A 154 -15.49 38.47 -53.75
N VAL A 155 -15.89 39.16 -52.67
CA VAL A 155 -15.94 40.65 -52.58
C VAL A 155 -15.53 41.16 -51.18
N ALA A 156 -14.80 42.29 -51.13
CA ALA A 156 -14.34 43.05 -49.95
C ALA A 156 -15.45 44.02 -49.41
N GLU A 157 -15.29 45.01 -48.52
CA GLU A 157 -14.14 45.76 -47.95
C GLU A 157 -14.56 46.46 -46.62
N ALA A 158 -13.71 47.31 -46.00
CA ALA A 158 -13.83 47.75 -44.59
C ALA A 158 -14.28 49.25 -44.33
N PRO A 159 -13.71 50.06 -43.41
CA PRO A 159 -14.32 50.42 -42.11
C PRO A 159 -14.46 51.94 -41.78
N VAL A 160 -15.16 52.33 -40.69
CA VAL A 160 -15.18 53.71 -40.11
C VAL A 160 -15.29 53.72 -38.55
N THR A 161 -14.90 54.83 -37.91
CA THR A 161 -14.49 55.04 -36.49
C THR A 161 -15.50 55.72 -35.51
N GLU A 162 -15.16 55.64 -34.22
CA GLU A 162 -15.55 56.35 -32.95
C GLU A 162 -16.16 57.78 -32.95
N PRO A 163 -16.87 58.28 -31.87
CA PRO A 163 -16.24 58.66 -30.56
C PRO A 163 -17.05 58.71 -29.20
N ILE A 164 -16.30 58.63 -28.08
CA ILE A 164 -16.33 59.30 -26.72
C ILE A 164 -17.63 59.89 -26.10
N VAL A 165 -17.93 59.54 -24.81
CA VAL A 165 -18.40 60.44 -23.69
C VAL A 165 -18.03 59.88 -22.28
N GLU A 166 -17.70 60.73 -21.28
CA GLU A 166 -17.43 60.43 -19.84
C GLU A 166 -18.68 60.36 -18.93
N ALA A 167 -18.61 59.70 -17.75
CA ALA A 167 -19.10 60.19 -16.43
C ALA A 167 -18.90 59.20 -15.25
N SER A 168 -18.92 59.68 -13.99
CA SER A 168 -18.41 58.99 -12.78
C SER A 168 -19.46 58.52 -11.73
N ILE A 169 -19.15 57.38 -11.08
CA ILE A 169 -19.21 57.01 -9.62
C ILE A 169 -19.97 58.00 -8.68
N PRO A 170 -20.92 57.58 -7.79
CA PRO A 170 -20.60 56.79 -6.57
C PRO A 170 -21.64 55.79 -5.97
N GLU A 171 -21.19 55.11 -4.92
CA GLU A 171 -21.85 54.10 -4.05
C GLU A 171 -23.05 54.64 -3.22
N PRO A 172 -23.76 53.74 -2.52
CA PRO A 172 -24.28 54.05 -1.18
C PRO A 172 -23.88 53.04 -0.08
N THR A 173 -23.74 53.58 1.12
CA THR A 173 -23.29 52.93 2.37
C THR A 173 -24.39 52.22 3.19
N VAL A 174 -23.91 51.44 4.15
CA VAL A 174 -24.61 50.69 5.22
C VAL A 174 -25.58 51.55 6.06
N GLU A 175 -26.71 50.95 6.45
CA GLU A 175 -27.37 51.24 7.73
C GLU A 175 -28.04 49.99 8.33
N SER A 176 -28.13 49.91 9.65
CA SER A 176 -28.78 48.82 10.42
C SER A 176 -29.45 49.40 11.65
N PRO A 177 -30.56 48.79 12.14
CA PRO A 177 -30.77 48.79 13.58
C PRO A 177 -31.25 47.45 14.17
N ILE A 178 -30.45 47.01 15.14
CA ILE A 178 -30.71 46.19 16.33
C ILE A 178 -32.19 46.04 16.74
N ARG A 179 -32.60 44.81 17.10
CA ARG A 179 -33.61 44.52 18.14
C ARG A 179 -33.26 43.26 18.94
N GLU A 180 -33.09 43.41 20.24
CA GLU A 180 -33.25 42.38 21.27
C GLU A 180 -34.36 42.83 22.26
N PRO A 181 -34.62 42.14 23.40
CA PRO A 181 -35.49 40.97 23.45
C PRO A 181 -36.69 41.20 24.42
N VAL A 182 -37.58 40.22 24.53
CA VAL A 182 -38.62 40.20 25.59
C VAL A 182 -38.61 38.86 26.31
N VAL A 183 -38.69 38.90 27.63
CA VAL A 183 -38.63 37.77 28.57
C VAL A 183 -39.81 37.88 29.54
N GLU A 184 -40.53 36.77 29.78
CA GLU A 184 -41.14 36.31 31.06
C GLU A 184 -42.03 35.08 30.75
N ALA A 185 -41.75 33.89 31.32
CA ALA A 185 -42.27 33.34 32.59
C ALA A 185 -43.75 32.84 32.49
N SER A 186 -44.19 31.71 33.05
CA SER A 186 -43.61 30.77 34.03
C SER A 186 -44.35 29.40 34.06
N VAL A 187 -43.64 28.35 34.54
CA VAL A 187 -44.07 27.21 35.40
C VAL A 187 -45.49 26.58 35.24
N THR A 188 -45.56 25.26 34.97
CA THR A 188 -46.13 24.21 35.88
C THR A 188 -46.00 22.79 35.29
N GLU A 189 -45.63 21.80 36.11
CA GLU A 189 -45.95 20.37 35.88
C GLU A 189 -47.43 20.09 36.21
N PRO A 190 -47.97 18.90 35.85
CA PRO A 190 -48.21 17.95 36.95
C PRO A 190 -47.95 16.46 36.64
N VAL A 191 -47.29 15.82 37.61
CA VAL A 191 -47.66 14.58 38.34
C VAL A 191 -48.61 13.56 37.67
N ALA A 192 -48.22 12.29 37.81
CA ALA A 192 -48.94 11.09 37.37
C ALA A 192 -50.27 10.79 38.09
N GLU A 193 -51.15 10.05 37.42
CA GLU A 193 -52.15 9.22 38.09
C GLU A 193 -52.46 7.96 37.27
N ALA A 194 -52.62 6.82 37.96
CA ALA A 194 -53.20 5.59 37.43
C ALA A 194 -54.40 5.23 38.32
N PRO A 195 -55.43 4.55 37.80
CA PRO A 195 -55.86 3.32 38.50
C PRO A 195 -56.50 2.22 37.63
N ALA A 196 -56.61 1.04 38.27
CA ALA A 196 -57.57 -0.08 38.05
C ALA A 196 -57.65 -0.75 36.65
N VAL A 197 -57.44 -2.07 36.46
CA VAL A 197 -57.83 -3.31 37.18
C VAL A 197 -59.30 -3.75 36.94
N ALA A 198 -59.46 -4.78 36.11
CA ALA A 198 -60.46 -5.86 36.15
C ALA A 198 -59.87 -7.06 35.39
N GLN A 199 -59.52 -8.18 36.04
CA GLN A 199 -60.38 -9.36 36.29
C GLN A 199 -60.91 -9.99 34.97
N SER A 200 -60.36 -11.09 34.45
CA SER A 200 -60.20 -12.47 34.96
C SER A 200 -61.46 -13.35 34.79
N GLU A 201 -61.41 -14.27 33.84
CA GLU A 201 -62.16 -15.53 33.90
C GLU A 201 -61.21 -16.72 33.62
N GLU A 202 -61.59 -17.85 34.21
CA GLU A 202 -60.79 -19.06 34.46
C GLU A 202 -61.52 -20.28 33.81
N PRO A 203 -61.22 -21.55 34.11
CA PRO A 203 -60.10 -22.34 33.59
C PRO A 203 -60.58 -23.63 32.88
N LEU A 204 -59.65 -24.50 32.44
CA LEU A 204 -59.55 -25.94 32.78
C LEU A 204 -58.65 -26.71 31.79
N ALA A 205 -58.08 -27.81 32.26
CA ALA A 205 -57.09 -28.67 31.58
C ALA A 205 -57.62 -30.14 31.55
N PRO A 206 -56.82 -31.22 31.39
CA PRO A 206 -55.46 -31.40 30.84
C PRO A 206 -55.36 -32.65 29.88
N VAL A 207 -54.11 -33.10 29.59
CA VAL A 207 -53.67 -34.50 29.33
C VAL A 207 -53.40 -34.97 27.87
N VAL A 208 -52.10 -34.97 27.51
CA VAL A 208 -51.29 -36.03 26.83
C VAL A 208 -51.65 -36.52 25.40
N GLU A 209 -50.72 -36.40 24.45
CA GLU A 209 -49.95 -37.51 23.82
C GLU A 209 -48.76 -37.01 22.96
N SER A 210 -47.89 -37.91 22.51
CA SER A 210 -46.52 -37.67 22.00
C SER A 210 -46.34 -37.77 20.47
N GLU A 211 -45.22 -37.20 19.98
CA GLU A 211 -44.54 -37.28 18.66
C GLU A 211 -45.14 -38.08 17.47
N PRO A 212 -44.90 -37.61 16.22
CA PRO A 212 -43.93 -38.36 15.41
C PRO A 212 -42.98 -37.53 14.50
N THR A 213 -41.93 -38.21 14.03
CA THR A 213 -40.92 -37.81 13.03
C THR A 213 -41.44 -37.63 11.59
N PRO A 214 -40.76 -36.85 10.73
CA PRO A 214 -41.05 -36.76 9.30
C PRO A 214 -40.37 -37.85 8.44
N VAL A 215 -41.00 -38.21 7.31
CA VAL A 215 -40.51 -39.21 6.33
C VAL A 215 -40.46 -38.60 4.91
N ILE A 216 -39.58 -39.17 4.08
CA ILE A 216 -39.23 -38.84 2.69
C ILE A 216 -40.42 -38.97 1.71
N ILE A 217 -40.45 -38.13 0.66
CA ILE A 217 -41.18 -38.41 -0.59
C ILE A 217 -40.28 -38.09 -1.79
N ALA A 218 -40.31 -38.95 -2.82
CA ALA A 218 -39.68 -38.75 -4.13
C ALA A 218 -40.56 -39.38 -5.23
N GLU A 219 -40.78 -38.66 -6.33
CA GLU A 219 -41.54 -39.04 -7.54
C GLU A 219 -41.06 -38.14 -8.72
N HIS A 220 -41.15 -38.46 -10.02
CA HIS A 220 -41.56 -39.67 -10.75
C HIS A 220 -40.90 -39.68 -12.16
N VAL A 221 -40.95 -40.82 -12.87
CA VAL A 221 -40.55 -40.98 -14.29
C VAL A 221 -41.68 -41.71 -15.05
N PRO A 222 -41.96 -41.42 -16.34
CA PRO A 222 -42.87 -42.21 -17.17
C PRO A 222 -42.15 -43.13 -18.20
N GLU A 223 -42.80 -44.25 -18.55
CA GLU A 223 -42.30 -45.37 -19.38
C GLU A 223 -42.63 -45.27 -20.89
N ALA A 224 -41.96 -46.12 -21.72
CA ALA A 224 -42.55 -46.69 -22.95
C ALA A 224 -41.86 -47.99 -23.48
N LEU A 225 -42.45 -49.14 -23.14
CA LEU A 225 -42.62 -50.44 -23.86
C LEU A 225 -41.79 -50.88 -25.12
N SER A 226 -41.12 -52.04 -24.96
CA SER A 226 -41.11 -53.30 -25.77
C SER A 226 -40.94 -53.36 -27.32
N GLY A 227 -40.09 -54.29 -27.80
CA GLY A 227 -40.17 -54.90 -29.15
C GLY A 227 -38.92 -55.68 -29.62
N SER A 228 -39.10 -56.72 -30.45
CA SER A 228 -38.05 -57.67 -30.91
C SER A 228 -38.30 -58.10 -32.39
N GLU A 229 -37.44 -58.83 -33.12
CA GLU A 229 -36.25 -59.68 -32.84
C GLU A 229 -35.19 -59.55 -33.96
N SER A 230 -33.97 -60.10 -33.78
CA SER A 230 -33.32 -61.08 -34.71
C SER A 230 -31.80 -61.24 -34.45
N ALA A 231 -31.19 -62.35 -34.92
CA ALA A 231 -29.83 -62.79 -34.59
C ALA A 231 -28.88 -62.97 -35.80
N ALA A 232 -27.59 -63.21 -35.49
CA ALA A 232 -26.54 -63.93 -36.23
C ALA A 232 -25.28 -63.16 -36.73
N ASP A 233 -24.15 -63.50 -36.10
CA ASP A 233 -22.74 -63.56 -36.55
C ASP A 233 -22.20 -62.71 -37.73
N SER A 234 -21.11 -61.96 -37.48
CA SER A 234 -19.75 -62.45 -37.84
C SER A 234 -18.56 -61.55 -37.42
N LYS A 235 -17.45 -62.25 -37.11
CA LYS A 235 -16.09 -61.84 -36.65
C LYS A 235 -15.44 -60.49 -37.09
N ALA A 236 -15.02 -59.75 -36.06
CA ALA A 236 -13.64 -59.35 -35.71
C ALA A 236 -12.79 -58.35 -36.55
N ALA A 237 -12.37 -57.28 -35.88
CA ALA A 237 -11.11 -56.52 -36.07
C ALA A 237 -10.64 -55.99 -34.68
N PRO A 238 -9.33 -55.68 -34.46
CA PRO A 238 -8.76 -55.59 -33.12
C PRO A 238 -9.02 -54.26 -32.38
N ALA A 239 -8.84 -54.29 -31.06
CA ALA A 239 -9.05 -53.16 -30.16
C ALA A 239 -8.08 -51.99 -30.42
N ALA A 240 -8.61 -50.78 -30.39
CA ALA A 240 -7.82 -49.56 -30.23
C ALA A 240 -7.50 -49.32 -28.75
N GLU A 241 -6.30 -48.83 -28.46
CA GLU A 241 -5.91 -48.41 -27.11
C GLU A 241 -6.79 -47.23 -26.63
N PRO A 242 -7.00 -47.08 -25.31
CA PRO A 242 -7.73 -45.94 -24.78
C PRO A 242 -6.91 -44.67 -24.98
N VAL A 243 -7.27 -43.90 -26.01
CA VAL A 243 -6.74 -42.54 -26.22
C VAL A 243 -7.14 -41.70 -25.00
N GLU A 244 -6.16 -41.32 -24.18
CA GLU A 244 -6.38 -40.36 -23.11
C GLU A 244 -6.98 -39.08 -23.71
N PRO A 245 -7.95 -38.42 -23.04
CA PRO A 245 -8.55 -37.20 -23.56
C PRO A 245 -7.50 -36.10 -23.59
N THR A 246 -6.96 -35.82 -24.79
CA THR A 246 -6.02 -34.72 -25.02
C THR A 246 -6.64 -33.44 -24.50
N ALA A 247 -6.13 -32.93 -23.38
CA ALA A 247 -6.56 -31.66 -22.83
C ALA A 247 -6.38 -30.57 -23.90
N ALA A 248 -7.31 -29.62 -23.93
CA ALA A 248 -7.15 -28.43 -24.78
C ALA A 248 -5.79 -27.78 -24.49
N PRO A 249 -5.09 -27.22 -25.49
CA PRO A 249 -3.76 -26.65 -25.29
C PRO A 249 -3.81 -25.62 -24.16
N SER A 250 -2.99 -25.86 -23.13
CA SER A 250 -2.91 -25.00 -21.96
C SER A 250 -2.31 -23.65 -22.35
N ASP A 251 -3.08 -22.57 -22.16
CA ASP A 251 -2.56 -21.20 -22.26
C ASP A 251 -1.50 -20.88 -21.17
N VAL A 252 -1.33 -21.76 -20.17
CA VAL A 252 -0.32 -21.64 -19.12
C VAL A 252 1.03 -22.18 -19.60
N PRO A 253 2.12 -21.37 -19.58
CA PRO A 253 3.47 -21.84 -19.88
C PRO A 253 4.02 -22.79 -18.82
N GLU A 254 4.65 -23.89 -19.23
CA GLU A 254 5.32 -24.84 -18.33
C GLU A 254 6.57 -24.25 -17.62
N HIS A 255 7.15 -23.20 -18.21
CA HIS A 255 8.37 -22.55 -17.72
C HIS A 255 8.35 -21.03 -17.96
N ALA A 256 8.84 -20.26 -16.99
CA ALA A 256 9.05 -18.82 -17.10
C ALA A 256 10.38 -18.41 -16.43
N PRO A 257 11.36 -17.85 -17.17
CA PRO A 257 12.64 -17.42 -16.58
C PRO A 257 12.45 -16.42 -15.42
N TYR A 258 11.55 -15.46 -15.59
CA TYR A 258 11.13 -14.54 -14.52
C TYR A 258 9.64 -14.73 -14.22
N LEU A 259 9.32 -15.27 -13.04
CA LEU A 259 7.95 -15.48 -12.56
C LEU A 259 7.59 -14.45 -11.47
N LEU A 260 6.58 -13.62 -11.70
CA LEU A 260 6.11 -12.61 -10.76
C LEU A 260 4.71 -12.98 -10.25
N ILE A 261 4.58 -13.19 -8.93
CA ILE A 261 3.35 -13.68 -8.29
C ILE A 261 2.59 -12.51 -7.69
N GLY A 262 1.39 -12.23 -8.23
CA GLY A 262 0.55 -11.07 -7.94
C GLY A 262 0.63 -10.02 -9.05
N GLY A 263 -0.51 -9.48 -9.50
CA GLY A 263 -0.59 -8.50 -10.61
C GLY A 263 -0.48 -7.03 -10.21
N GLY A 264 0.04 -6.71 -9.02
CA GLY A 264 0.04 -5.34 -8.50
C GLY A 264 1.23 -4.47 -8.94
N THR A 265 1.28 -3.25 -8.39
CA THR A 265 2.33 -2.23 -8.61
C THR A 265 3.76 -2.79 -8.55
N ALA A 266 4.07 -3.62 -7.56
CA ALA A 266 5.42 -4.17 -7.40
C ALA A 266 5.84 -5.12 -8.52
N SER A 267 4.94 -6.00 -8.99
CA SER A 267 5.21 -6.86 -10.15
C SER A 267 5.34 -6.06 -11.43
N PHE A 268 4.51 -5.02 -11.63
CA PHE A 268 4.63 -4.16 -12.81
C PHE A 268 5.99 -3.43 -12.83
N ALA A 269 6.39 -2.84 -11.70
CA ALA A 269 7.69 -2.18 -11.55
C ALA A 269 8.87 -3.15 -11.74
N ALA A 270 8.75 -4.39 -11.24
CA ALA A 270 9.74 -5.43 -11.44
C ALA A 270 9.84 -5.86 -12.92
N ALA A 271 8.71 -6.13 -13.59
CA ALA A 271 8.67 -6.51 -15.00
C ALA A 271 9.30 -5.43 -15.90
N ARG A 272 8.96 -4.15 -15.66
CA ARG A 272 9.59 -3.01 -16.34
C ARG A 272 11.10 -2.94 -16.08
N SER A 273 11.54 -3.15 -14.85
CA SER A 273 12.96 -3.12 -14.47
C SER A 273 13.76 -4.25 -15.13
N ILE A 274 13.21 -5.47 -15.12
CA ILE A 274 13.78 -6.65 -15.77
C ILE A 274 13.93 -6.38 -17.28
N ARG A 275 12.86 -5.98 -17.98
CA ARG A 275 12.89 -5.68 -19.43
C ARG A 275 13.81 -4.51 -19.80
N ALA A 276 14.01 -3.54 -18.91
CA ALA A 276 14.93 -2.42 -19.14
C ALA A 276 16.41 -2.82 -19.01
N ARG A 277 16.73 -3.88 -18.24
CA ARG A 277 18.10 -4.38 -18.03
C ARG A 277 18.45 -5.60 -18.87
N ASP A 278 17.44 -6.38 -19.23
CA ASP A 278 17.49 -7.52 -20.13
C ASP A 278 16.36 -7.35 -21.19
N PRO A 279 16.67 -6.71 -22.32
CA PRO A 279 15.71 -6.50 -23.42
C PRO A 279 15.22 -7.79 -24.08
N GLY A 280 15.81 -8.95 -23.78
CA GLY A 280 15.37 -10.27 -24.22
C GLY A 280 14.48 -11.02 -23.21
N ALA A 281 14.34 -10.50 -21.98
CA ALA A 281 13.70 -11.22 -20.88
C ALA A 281 12.27 -11.66 -21.18
N ARG A 282 11.95 -12.89 -20.77
CA ARG A 282 10.60 -13.47 -20.80
C ARG A 282 10.02 -13.45 -19.38
N VAL A 283 9.06 -12.56 -19.14
CA VAL A 283 8.48 -12.31 -17.81
C VAL A 283 7.02 -12.76 -17.80
N LEU A 284 6.65 -13.61 -16.85
CA LEU A 284 5.26 -14.02 -16.62
C LEU A 284 4.77 -13.43 -15.29
N ILE A 285 3.73 -12.61 -15.36
CA ILE A 285 2.96 -12.17 -14.19
C ILE A 285 1.77 -13.12 -14.03
N VAL A 286 1.57 -13.69 -12.84
CA VAL A 286 0.39 -14.49 -12.49
C VAL A 286 -0.44 -13.74 -11.47
N THR A 287 -1.73 -13.54 -11.73
CA THR A 287 -2.63 -12.78 -10.85
C THR A 287 -3.99 -13.43 -10.69
N GLU A 288 -4.50 -13.46 -9.46
CA GLU A 288 -5.84 -13.96 -9.14
C GLU A 288 -6.94 -12.98 -9.57
N GLU A 289 -6.61 -11.70 -9.76
CA GLU A 289 -7.55 -10.69 -10.25
C GLU A 289 -7.84 -10.90 -11.74
N SER A 290 -9.06 -10.53 -12.17
CA SER A 290 -9.50 -10.61 -13.55
C SER A 290 -8.84 -9.54 -14.44
N ASP A 291 -8.49 -8.39 -13.84
CA ASP A 291 -7.89 -7.23 -14.48
C ASP A 291 -6.35 -7.35 -14.71
N LEU A 292 -5.86 -6.64 -15.74
CA LEU A 292 -4.42 -6.40 -15.97
C LEU A 292 -3.82 -5.44 -14.92
N PRO A 293 -2.48 -5.42 -14.71
CA PRO A 293 -1.85 -4.58 -13.68
C PRO A 293 -2.26 -3.09 -13.70
N TYR A 294 -2.75 -2.62 -12.55
CA TYR A 294 -3.30 -1.28 -12.35
C TYR A 294 -2.86 -0.63 -11.03
N MET A 295 -2.97 0.70 -10.94
CA MET A 295 -2.65 1.48 -9.73
C MET A 295 -3.88 1.62 -8.83
N ARG A 296 -3.73 1.35 -7.53
CA ARG A 296 -4.84 1.39 -6.56
C ARG A 296 -5.25 2.78 -6.04
N PRO A 297 -4.38 3.82 -5.92
CA PRO A 297 -4.76 5.10 -5.30
C PRO A 297 -6.01 5.80 -5.88
N PRO A 298 -6.30 5.78 -7.19
CA PRO A 298 -7.49 6.41 -7.75
C PRO A 298 -8.81 5.77 -7.31
N LEU A 299 -8.80 4.50 -6.86
CA LEU A 299 -10.02 3.77 -6.47
C LEU A 299 -10.78 4.41 -5.31
N SER A 300 -10.10 5.15 -4.43
CA SER A 300 -10.70 5.89 -3.31
C SER A 300 -10.67 7.42 -3.50
N LYS A 301 -10.23 7.89 -4.68
CA LYS A 301 -9.97 9.29 -4.98
C LYS A 301 -10.64 9.69 -6.29
N GLU A 302 -9.88 10.03 -7.34
CA GLU A 302 -10.35 10.72 -8.53
C GLU A 302 -11.49 10.02 -9.28
N LEU A 303 -11.59 8.69 -9.21
CA LEU A 303 -12.69 7.94 -9.81
C LEU A 303 -14.07 8.27 -9.21
N TRP A 304 -14.13 8.80 -7.99
CA TRP A 304 -15.37 9.26 -7.33
C TRP A 304 -15.71 10.73 -7.62
N PHE A 305 -14.80 11.47 -8.25
CA PHE A 305 -14.96 12.89 -8.58
C PHE A 305 -15.29 13.08 -10.07
N SER A 306 -15.93 12.07 -10.68
CA SER A 306 -16.37 12.08 -12.07
C SER A 306 -17.87 11.79 -12.18
N ASP A 307 -18.59 12.72 -12.79
CA ASP A 307 -20.01 12.56 -13.12
C ASP A 307 -20.24 11.78 -14.43
N ASP A 308 -19.18 11.46 -15.17
CA ASP A 308 -19.25 10.72 -16.44
C ASP A 308 -19.35 9.20 -16.18
N PRO A 309 -20.47 8.53 -16.53
CA PRO A 309 -20.59 7.08 -16.38
C PRO A 309 -19.52 6.30 -17.15
N LYS A 310 -19.03 6.84 -18.27
CA LYS A 310 -18.00 6.19 -19.10
C LYS A 310 -16.64 6.15 -18.40
N ALA A 311 -16.34 7.10 -17.52
CA ALA A 311 -15.11 7.10 -16.72
C ALA A 311 -15.05 5.88 -15.79
N ILE A 312 -16.20 5.48 -15.24
CA ILE A 312 -16.36 4.32 -14.33
C ILE A 312 -16.27 3.00 -15.10
N GLU A 313 -16.89 2.91 -16.29
CA GLU A 313 -16.79 1.73 -17.15
C GLU A 313 -15.37 1.50 -17.66
N THR A 314 -14.75 2.55 -18.22
CA THR A 314 -13.42 2.49 -18.85
C THR A 314 -12.25 2.58 -17.86
N LEU A 315 -12.52 2.95 -16.61
CA LEU A 315 -11.52 3.22 -15.56
C LEU A 315 -10.48 4.25 -15.99
N ARG A 316 -10.93 5.27 -16.73
CA ARG A 316 -10.17 6.47 -17.09
C ARG A 316 -10.68 7.62 -16.24
N PHE A 317 -9.84 8.14 -15.36
CA PHE A 317 -10.21 9.21 -14.43
C PHE A 317 -9.57 10.53 -14.85
N LYS A 318 -10.21 11.64 -14.51
CA LYS A 318 -9.59 12.97 -14.61
C LYS A 318 -8.82 13.24 -13.33
N GLN A 319 -7.55 13.56 -13.45
CA GLN A 319 -6.74 14.04 -12.33
C GLN A 319 -7.25 15.42 -11.87
N TRP A 320 -6.79 15.91 -10.71
CA TRP A 320 -7.24 17.21 -10.18
C TRP A 320 -7.00 18.42 -11.11
N ASN A 321 -6.04 18.30 -12.05
CA ASN A 321 -5.77 19.28 -13.12
C ASN A 321 -6.63 19.09 -14.39
N GLY A 322 -7.62 18.20 -14.36
CA GLY A 322 -8.53 17.89 -15.48
C GLY A 322 -7.99 16.91 -16.53
N LYS A 323 -6.69 16.56 -16.53
CA LYS A 323 -6.10 15.63 -17.50
C LYS A 323 -6.52 14.18 -17.22
N GLU A 324 -6.95 13.47 -18.25
CA GLU A 324 -7.26 12.04 -18.14
C GLU A 324 -6.01 11.17 -17.90
N ARG A 325 -6.17 10.13 -17.08
CA ARG A 325 -5.20 9.04 -16.88
C ARG A 325 -5.97 7.71 -16.80
N SER A 326 -5.37 6.64 -17.34
CA SER A 326 -5.89 5.28 -17.14
C SER A 326 -5.44 4.75 -15.77
N ILE A 327 -6.29 3.95 -15.12
CA ILE A 327 -5.87 3.20 -13.93
C ILE A 327 -4.81 2.13 -14.24
N TYR A 328 -4.80 1.59 -15.47
CA TYR A 328 -3.85 0.58 -15.91
C TYR A 328 -2.47 1.17 -16.16
N PHE A 329 -1.42 0.44 -15.78
CA PHE A 329 -0.05 0.97 -15.92
C PHE A 329 0.44 1.11 -17.37
N GLN A 330 -0.09 0.30 -18.28
CA GLN A 330 0.20 0.37 -19.73
C GLN A 330 -0.98 -0.18 -20.54
N PRO A 331 -1.07 0.11 -21.86
CA PRO A 331 -2.10 -0.45 -22.72
C PRO A 331 -2.06 -1.99 -22.79
N PRO A 332 -3.21 -2.68 -22.94
CA PRO A 332 -3.25 -4.15 -23.07
C PRO A 332 -2.36 -4.70 -24.19
N SER A 333 -2.24 -3.99 -25.31
CA SER A 333 -1.42 -4.37 -26.47
C SER A 333 0.09 -4.38 -26.23
N PHE A 334 0.56 -3.89 -25.08
CA PHE A 334 1.98 -3.93 -24.70
C PHE A 334 2.36 -5.24 -23.98
N TYR A 335 1.37 -6.10 -23.68
CA TYR A 335 1.61 -7.44 -23.16
C TYR A 335 1.55 -8.48 -24.29
N VAL A 336 2.39 -9.52 -24.20
CA VAL A 336 2.32 -10.68 -25.09
C VAL A 336 1.35 -11.72 -24.50
N SER A 337 0.80 -12.59 -25.35
CA SER A 337 -0.03 -13.70 -24.85
C SER A 337 0.83 -14.63 -23.97
N PRO A 338 0.27 -15.24 -22.91
CA PRO A 338 0.99 -16.27 -22.14
C PRO A 338 1.49 -17.42 -23.03
N ALA A 339 0.66 -17.93 -23.95
CA ALA A 339 1.00 -19.03 -24.86
C ALA A 339 2.15 -18.72 -25.84
N ASP A 340 2.36 -17.45 -26.18
CA ASP A 340 3.43 -16.99 -27.07
C ASP A 340 4.69 -16.52 -26.34
N LEU A 341 4.64 -16.33 -25.01
CA LEU A 341 5.76 -15.80 -24.23
C LEU A 341 7.08 -16.57 -24.43
N ALA A 342 7.01 -17.89 -24.64
CA ALA A 342 8.17 -18.74 -24.91
C ALA A 342 8.71 -18.62 -26.34
N LYS A 343 7.86 -18.24 -27.30
CA LYS A 343 8.14 -18.26 -28.76
C LYS A 343 8.46 -16.89 -29.33
N VAL A 344 7.88 -15.83 -28.75
CA VAL A 344 7.97 -14.46 -29.27
C VAL A 344 9.44 -14.00 -29.39
N GLU A 345 9.77 -13.37 -30.50
CA GLU A 345 11.08 -12.79 -30.75
C GLU A 345 11.33 -11.63 -29.78
N ASN A 346 12.57 -11.48 -29.28
CA ASN A 346 12.94 -10.46 -28.28
C ASN A 346 12.22 -10.56 -26.91
N GLY A 347 11.47 -11.63 -26.64
CA GLY A 347 10.79 -11.84 -25.35
C GLY A 347 9.64 -10.86 -25.10
N GLY A 348 9.27 -10.67 -23.84
CA GLY A 348 8.14 -9.81 -23.48
C GLY A 348 7.65 -9.99 -22.05
N VAL A 349 6.52 -9.35 -21.74
CA VAL A 349 5.78 -9.51 -20.49
C VAL A 349 4.41 -10.08 -20.81
N ALA A 350 4.07 -11.24 -20.25
CA ALA A 350 2.71 -11.79 -20.30
C ALA A 350 2.04 -11.68 -18.93
N VAL A 351 0.71 -11.63 -18.93
CA VAL A 351 -0.10 -11.67 -17.70
C VAL A 351 -1.11 -12.81 -17.80
N LEU A 352 -1.09 -13.70 -16.82
CA LEU A 352 -2.06 -14.76 -16.62
C LEU A 352 -3.04 -14.31 -15.53
N THR A 353 -4.20 -13.78 -15.95
CA THR A 353 -5.26 -13.27 -15.07
C THR A 353 -6.20 -14.39 -14.60
N GLY A 354 -6.94 -14.14 -13.51
CA GLY A 354 -7.89 -15.09 -12.92
C GLY A 354 -7.27 -16.38 -12.37
N ARG A 355 -5.94 -16.44 -12.17
CA ARG A 355 -5.22 -17.63 -11.68
C ARG A 355 -4.48 -17.34 -10.38
N LYS A 356 -4.81 -18.06 -9.31
CA LYS A 356 -4.11 -17.95 -8.03
C LYS A 356 -2.96 -18.96 -7.98
N VAL A 357 -1.77 -18.54 -7.57
CA VAL A 357 -0.72 -19.48 -7.14
C VAL A 357 -1.10 -20.00 -5.74
N VAL A 358 -1.22 -21.31 -5.58
CA VAL A 358 -1.70 -21.95 -4.34
C VAL A 358 -0.62 -22.79 -3.63
N HIS A 359 0.48 -23.11 -4.33
CA HIS A 359 1.61 -23.84 -3.78
C HIS A 359 2.91 -23.39 -4.44
N MET A 360 4.00 -23.37 -3.69
CA MET A 360 5.35 -23.09 -4.18
C MET A 360 6.33 -24.13 -3.64
N ASP A 361 6.97 -24.88 -4.53
CA ASP A 361 8.14 -25.70 -4.24
C ASP A 361 9.41 -24.89 -4.55
N VAL A 362 10.08 -24.48 -3.47
CA VAL A 362 11.35 -23.73 -3.52
C VAL A 362 12.53 -24.61 -3.94
N ARG A 363 12.47 -25.93 -3.73
CA ARG A 363 13.58 -26.83 -4.09
C ARG A 363 13.48 -27.26 -5.56
N GLY A 364 12.27 -27.52 -6.04
CA GLY A 364 12.00 -27.83 -7.45
C GLY A 364 11.92 -26.60 -8.36
N ASN A 365 12.00 -25.38 -7.81
CA ASN A 365 11.75 -24.11 -8.50
C ASN A 365 10.43 -24.13 -9.30
N LYS A 366 9.35 -24.52 -8.63
CA LYS A 366 8.02 -24.68 -9.23
C LYS A 366 6.93 -24.00 -8.41
N VAL A 367 5.88 -23.57 -9.09
CA VAL A 367 4.60 -23.18 -8.48
C VAL A 367 3.47 -24.01 -9.05
N LYS A 368 2.40 -24.16 -8.26
CA LYS A 368 1.13 -24.76 -8.71
C LYS A 368 0.01 -23.74 -8.64
N LEU A 369 -0.79 -23.68 -9.69
CA LEU A 369 -1.96 -22.81 -9.82
C LEU A 369 -3.22 -23.47 -9.24
N SER A 370 -4.25 -22.65 -9.02
CA SER A 370 -5.54 -23.06 -8.44
C SER A 370 -6.33 -24.07 -9.28
N ASP A 371 -6.03 -24.18 -10.59
CA ASP A 371 -6.60 -25.18 -11.51
C ASP A 371 -5.75 -26.47 -11.61
N GLY A 372 -4.61 -26.51 -10.93
CA GLY A 372 -3.69 -27.64 -10.92
C GLY A 372 -2.52 -27.54 -11.89
N ALA A 373 -2.46 -26.54 -12.77
CA ALA A 373 -1.31 -26.34 -13.67
C ALA A 373 -0.03 -26.02 -12.88
N GLU A 374 1.13 -26.45 -13.40
CA GLU A 374 2.44 -26.19 -12.81
C GLU A 374 3.30 -25.30 -13.70
N ILE A 375 4.02 -24.36 -13.09
CA ILE A 375 4.96 -23.47 -13.78
C ILE A 375 6.32 -23.58 -13.08
N SER A 376 7.36 -23.94 -13.82
CA SER A 376 8.74 -23.87 -13.35
C SER A 376 9.36 -22.49 -13.59
N TYR A 377 10.30 -22.07 -12.75
CA TYR A 377 10.93 -20.74 -12.85
C TYR A 377 12.45 -20.79 -12.64
N GLU A 378 13.17 -19.79 -13.16
CA GLU A 378 14.57 -19.56 -12.74
C GLU A 378 14.60 -18.63 -11.54
N LYS A 379 13.91 -17.49 -11.63
CA LYS A 379 13.85 -16.43 -10.61
C LYS A 379 12.41 -16.03 -10.35
N CYS A 380 12.03 -15.93 -9.07
CA CYS A 380 10.67 -15.61 -8.65
C CYS A 380 10.61 -14.32 -7.81
N LEU A 381 9.54 -13.53 -8.02
CA LEU A 381 9.13 -12.44 -7.14
C LEU A 381 7.79 -12.76 -6.50
N ILE A 382 7.71 -12.70 -5.17
CA ILE A 382 6.46 -12.69 -4.43
C ILE A 382 6.03 -11.23 -4.24
N ALA A 383 4.95 -10.84 -4.89
CA ALA A 383 4.35 -9.49 -4.83
C ALA A 383 2.83 -9.60 -4.62
N THR A 384 2.43 -10.55 -3.77
CA THR A 384 1.04 -10.90 -3.44
C THR A 384 0.28 -9.81 -2.67
N GLY A 385 0.95 -8.73 -2.28
CA GLY A 385 0.36 -7.61 -1.56
C GLY A 385 -0.24 -8.04 -0.21
N GLY A 386 -1.52 -7.73 -0.02
CA GLY A 386 -2.25 -8.08 1.20
C GLY A 386 -3.75 -8.11 1.00
N VAL A 387 -4.42 -8.71 1.99
CA VAL A 387 -5.87 -8.92 2.08
C VAL A 387 -6.44 -7.94 3.12
N PRO A 388 -7.56 -7.25 2.85
CA PRO A 388 -8.20 -6.40 3.85
C PRO A 388 -8.56 -7.14 5.14
N ARG A 389 -8.35 -6.49 6.28
CA ARG A 389 -8.84 -6.99 7.57
C ARG A 389 -10.35 -6.89 7.61
N ASN A 390 -11.02 -7.98 7.95
CA ASN A 390 -12.42 -7.93 8.38
C ASN A 390 -12.52 -7.72 9.90
N LEU A 391 -13.69 -7.29 10.35
CA LEU A 391 -14.04 -7.20 11.76
C LEU A 391 -14.59 -8.55 12.24
N GLN A 392 -14.04 -9.09 13.33
CA GLN A 392 -14.52 -10.36 13.93
C GLN A 392 -16.01 -10.35 14.33
N VAL A 393 -16.61 -9.18 14.50
CA VAL A 393 -18.05 -9.04 14.74
C VAL A 393 -18.88 -9.22 13.48
N ILE A 394 -18.33 -8.89 12.30
CA ILE A 394 -18.94 -9.13 10.98
C ILE A 394 -18.74 -10.60 10.57
N ASP A 395 -17.54 -11.16 10.75
CA ASP A 395 -17.26 -12.59 10.49
C ASP A 395 -18.21 -13.55 11.24
N ARG A 396 -18.76 -13.10 12.38
CA ARG A 396 -19.68 -13.85 13.23
C ARG A 396 -21.16 -13.48 13.05
N ALA A 397 -21.46 -12.49 12.22
CA ALA A 397 -22.82 -11.95 12.05
C ALA A 397 -23.69 -12.75 11.06
N GLY A 398 -23.09 -13.68 10.30
CA GLY A 398 -23.76 -14.53 9.32
C GLY A 398 -23.78 -13.94 7.90
N GLU A 399 -24.15 -14.77 6.94
CA GLU A 399 -24.00 -14.47 5.51
C GLU A 399 -24.67 -13.18 5.05
N GLU A 400 -25.88 -12.86 5.54
CA GLU A 400 -26.63 -11.68 5.09
C GLU A 400 -25.97 -10.36 5.48
N VAL A 401 -25.18 -10.34 6.57
CA VAL A 401 -24.37 -9.18 6.94
C VAL A 401 -23.09 -9.13 6.10
N MET A 402 -22.47 -10.28 5.84
CA MET A 402 -21.27 -10.36 4.98
C MET A 402 -21.56 -9.93 3.54
N LYS A 403 -22.70 -10.35 2.95
CA LYS A 403 -23.16 -9.94 1.61
C LYS A 403 -23.38 -8.43 1.49
N ARG A 404 -23.64 -7.74 2.60
CA ARG A 404 -23.84 -6.28 2.70
C ARG A 404 -22.65 -5.57 3.37
N THR A 405 -21.46 -6.16 3.26
CA THR A 405 -20.19 -5.58 3.74
C THR A 405 -19.15 -5.60 2.63
N THR A 406 -18.66 -4.44 2.20
CA THR A 406 -17.52 -4.32 1.27
C THR A 406 -16.20 -4.19 2.02
N LEU A 407 -15.19 -4.96 1.59
CA LEU A 407 -13.80 -4.86 2.05
C LEU A 407 -12.96 -4.19 0.97
N PHE A 408 -12.95 -2.86 0.96
CA PHE A 408 -12.54 -2.08 -0.21
C PHE A 408 -11.05 -2.21 -0.60
N ARG A 409 -10.74 -2.78 -1.77
CA ARG A 409 -9.34 -2.98 -2.23
C ARG A 409 -9.11 -3.02 -3.75
N LYS A 410 -10.04 -3.56 -4.52
CA LYS A 410 -9.92 -3.89 -5.95
C LYS A 410 -10.87 -3.07 -6.81
N ILE A 411 -10.69 -3.12 -8.14
CA ILE A 411 -11.61 -2.53 -9.13
C ILE A 411 -13.05 -3.06 -8.94
N GLU A 412 -13.19 -4.35 -8.62
CA GLU A 412 -14.48 -5.00 -8.34
C GLU A 412 -15.20 -4.35 -7.14
N ASP A 413 -14.48 -4.02 -6.06
CA ASP A 413 -15.02 -3.32 -4.89
C ASP A 413 -15.45 -1.89 -5.23
N PHE A 414 -14.67 -1.18 -6.05
CA PHE A 414 -15.02 0.14 -6.55
C PHE A 414 -16.32 0.10 -7.35
N ARG A 415 -16.42 -0.76 -8.38
CA ARG A 415 -17.63 -0.91 -9.21
C ARG A 415 -18.85 -1.31 -8.37
N SER A 416 -18.67 -2.20 -7.40
CA SER A 416 -19.73 -2.63 -6.49
C SER A 416 -20.20 -1.47 -5.59
N LEU A 417 -19.28 -0.79 -4.90
CA LEU A 417 -19.63 0.29 -3.97
C LEU A 417 -20.17 1.54 -4.70
N GLU A 418 -19.66 1.84 -5.89
CA GLU A 418 -20.14 2.95 -6.73
C GLU A 418 -21.61 2.71 -7.11
N LYS A 419 -21.95 1.50 -7.58
CA LYS A 419 -23.33 1.08 -7.85
C LYS A 419 -24.20 1.19 -6.59
N ILE A 420 -23.75 0.60 -5.47
CA ILE A 420 -24.49 0.62 -4.20
C ILE A 420 -24.79 2.05 -3.76
N SER A 421 -23.83 2.98 -3.90
CA SER A 421 -24.02 4.40 -3.53
C SER A 421 -25.10 5.13 -4.32
N ARG A 422 -25.52 4.61 -5.50
CA ARG A 422 -26.66 5.13 -6.27
C ARG A 422 -28.00 4.51 -5.88
N GLU A 423 -27.98 3.29 -5.34
CA GLU A 423 -29.17 2.46 -5.13
C GLU A 423 -29.71 2.51 -3.69
N VAL A 424 -28.83 2.65 -2.69
CA VAL A 424 -29.20 2.61 -1.27
C VAL A 424 -29.44 3.99 -0.65
N LYS A 425 -29.93 4.04 0.60
CA LYS A 425 -30.19 5.30 1.32
C LYS A 425 -29.21 5.61 2.43
N SER A 426 -28.51 4.63 3.01
CA SER A 426 -27.32 4.93 3.81
C SER A 426 -26.21 3.90 3.77
N ILE A 427 -24.96 4.39 3.83
CA ILE A 427 -23.74 3.59 3.88
C ILE A 427 -22.98 3.94 5.16
N THR A 428 -22.55 2.91 5.91
CA THR A 428 -21.68 3.08 7.09
C THR A 428 -20.26 2.60 6.79
N ILE A 429 -19.29 3.51 6.87
CA ILE A 429 -17.86 3.21 6.87
C ILE A 429 -17.41 2.93 8.30
N ILE A 430 -16.84 1.75 8.55
CA ILE A 430 -16.21 1.41 9.83
C ILE A 430 -14.69 1.50 9.64
N GLY A 431 -14.07 2.49 10.28
CA GLY A 431 -12.63 2.74 10.22
C GLY A 431 -12.30 4.22 9.97
N GLY A 432 -11.51 4.81 10.87
CA GLY A 432 -11.06 6.20 10.81
C GLY A 432 -9.72 6.41 10.09
N GLY A 433 -9.15 5.38 9.46
CA GLY A 433 -7.87 5.51 8.73
C GLY A 433 -7.98 6.36 7.47
N PHE A 434 -6.84 6.58 6.78
CA PHE A 434 -6.79 7.35 5.54
C PHE A 434 -7.79 6.83 4.49
N LEU A 435 -7.74 5.53 4.15
CA LEU A 435 -8.69 4.92 3.19
C LEU A 435 -10.17 5.10 3.59
N GLY A 436 -10.50 4.93 4.87
CA GLY A 436 -11.87 5.13 5.35
C GLY A 436 -12.33 6.59 5.24
N SER A 437 -11.41 7.53 5.45
CA SER A 437 -11.68 8.97 5.38
C SER A 437 -11.72 9.49 3.94
N GLU A 438 -10.90 8.93 3.04
CA GLU A 438 -10.99 9.16 1.60
C GLU A 438 -12.35 8.72 1.06
N LEU A 439 -12.78 7.49 1.38
CA LEU A 439 -14.10 6.98 1.02
C LEU A 439 -15.24 7.77 1.67
N ALA A 440 -15.04 8.29 2.89
CA ALA A 440 -16.02 9.14 3.56
C ALA A 440 -16.20 10.46 2.81
N CYS A 441 -15.12 11.15 2.41
CA CYS A 441 -15.22 12.35 1.58
C CYS A 441 -15.80 12.06 0.19
N ALA A 442 -15.39 10.96 -0.45
CA ALA A 442 -15.86 10.55 -1.77
C ALA A 442 -17.37 10.27 -1.80
N LEU A 443 -17.89 9.52 -0.83
CA LEU A 443 -19.33 9.25 -0.70
C LEU A 443 -20.09 10.46 -0.15
N GLY A 444 -19.48 11.21 0.79
CA GLY A 444 -20.04 12.43 1.39
C GLY A 444 -20.33 13.50 0.35
N ARG A 445 -19.41 13.72 -0.60
CA ARG A 445 -19.65 14.61 -1.75
C ARG A 445 -20.96 14.29 -2.47
N ARG A 446 -21.24 12.99 -2.72
CA ARG A 446 -22.49 12.53 -3.37
C ARG A 446 -23.71 12.63 -2.46
N SER A 447 -23.56 12.69 -1.14
CA SER A 447 -24.70 12.84 -0.20
C SER A 447 -25.53 14.07 -0.54
N THR A 448 -24.87 15.17 -0.90
CA THR A 448 -25.47 16.45 -1.30
C THR A 448 -26.30 16.34 -2.58
N ASP A 449 -25.86 15.53 -3.54
CA ASP A 449 -26.48 15.44 -4.88
C ASP A 449 -27.65 14.45 -4.93
N ILE A 450 -27.55 13.32 -4.22
CA ILE A 450 -28.52 12.20 -4.32
C ILE A 450 -29.20 11.81 -2.99
N GLY A 451 -28.93 12.53 -1.90
CA GLY A 451 -29.56 12.30 -0.60
C GLY A 451 -29.15 10.99 0.08
N LEU A 452 -27.90 10.56 -0.13
CA LEU A 452 -27.30 9.39 0.52
C LEU A 452 -26.78 9.75 1.91
N GLU A 453 -27.30 9.13 2.97
CA GLU A 453 -26.69 9.29 4.30
C GLU A 453 -25.36 8.51 4.39
N VAL A 454 -24.27 9.20 4.72
CA VAL A 454 -22.96 8.59 4.94
C VAL A 454 -22.58 8.71 6.41
N ILE A 455 -22.35 7.57 7.05
CA ILE A 455 -21.90 7.50 8.44
C ILE A 455 -20.45 7.00 8.42
N GLN A 456 -19.52 7.68 9.10
CA GLN A 456 -18.20 7.12 9.38
C GLN A 456 -18.08 6.89 10.89
N MET A 457 -17.69 5.68 11.31
CA MET A 457 -17.56 5.34 12.72
C MET A 457 -16.27 4.59 13.05
N PHE A 458 -15.66 4.92 14.17
CA PHE A 458 -14.38 4.34 14.60
C PHE A 458 -14.15 4.56 16.11
N PRO A 459 -13.34 3.70 16.78
CA PRO A 459 -13.12 3.78 18.22
C PRO A 459 -12.12 4.86 18.65
N GLU A 460 -11.39 5.49 17.72
CA GLU A 460 -10.51 6.62 18.00
C GLU A 460 -11.29 7.93 18.24
N LYS A 461 -10.64 8.93 18.86
CA LYS A 461 -11.21 10.27 19.11
C LYS A 461 -11.50 11.07 17.84
N GLY A 462 -10.82 10.78 16.74
CA GLY A 462 -10.89 11.53 15.49
C GLY A 462 -10.25 10.78 14.32
N ASN A 463 -10.47 11.28 13.11
CA ASN A 463 -9.93 10.73 11.87
C ASN A 463 -8.39 10.64 11.93
N MET A 464 -7.86 9.51 11.49
CA MET A 464 -6.45 9.10 11.54
C MET A 464 -5.78 9.19 12.92
N GLY A 465 -6.53 9.15 14.04
CA GLY A 465 -6.00 9.32 15.40
C GLY A 465 -4.98 8.30 15.94
N LYS A 466 -4.55 7.31 15.14
CA LYS A 466 -3.37 6.46 15.42
C LYS A 466 -2.07 7.00 14.81
N VAL A 467 -2.20 7.89 13.85
CA VAL A 467 -1.10 8.52 13.13
C VAL A 467 -1.02 9.97 13.57
N LEU A 468 -2.10 10.73 13.38
CA LEU A 468 -2.13 12.18 13.62
C LEU A 468 -2.32 12.50 15.12
N PRO A 469 -1.62 13.52 15.65
CA PRO A 469 -1.93 14.12 16.95
C PRO A 469 -3.33 14.71 17.01
N GLU A 470 -3.83 14.92 18.24
CA GLU A 470 -5.22 15.28 18.52
C GLU A 470 -5.71 16.54 17.78
N TYR A 471 -4.89 17.59 17.66
CA TYR A 471 -5.23 18.81 16.91
C TYR A 471 -5.61 18.51 15.44
N LEU A 472 -4.70 17.90 14.68
CA LEU A 472 -4.91 17.66 13.24
C LEU A 472 -5.91 16.51 13.00
N SER A 473 -5.98 15.55 13.92
CA SER A 473 -7.02 14.50 13.90
C SER A 473 -8.42 15.10 14.05
N ASN A 474 -8.60 16.05 14.97
CA ASN A 474 -9.86 16.77 15.15
C ASN A 474 -10.17 17.67 13.96
N TRP A 475 -9.19 18.44 13.46
CA TRP A 475 -9.36 19.25 12.24
C TRP A 475 -9.82 18.41 11.05
N THR A 476 -9.23 17.23 10.85
CA THR A 476 -9.65 16.32 9.76
C THR A 476 -11.05 15.75 9.98
N THR A 477 -11.43 15.53 11.24
CA THR A 477 -12.78 15.09 11.60
C THR A 477 -13.81 16.16 11.22
N GLU A 478 -13.52 17.43 11.48
CA GLU A 478 -14.36 18.56 11.06
C GLU A 478 -14.39 18.75 9.54
N LYS A 479 -13.26 18.53 8.83
CA LYS A 479 -13.24 18.47 7.36
C LYS A 479 -14.23 17.42 6.86
N VAL A 480 -14.16 16.19 7.38
CA VAL A 480 -15.04 15.09 6.92
C VAL A 480 -16.51 15.39 7.25
N ARG A 481 -16.81 16.02 8.40
CA ARG A 481 -18.16 16.51 8.72
C ARG A 481 -18.67 17.57 7.74
N LYS A 482 -17.81 18.49 7.28
CA LYS A 482 -18.15 19.50 6.26
C LYS A 482 -18.49 18.91 4.88
N GLU A 483 -18.10 17.68 4.59
CA GLU A 483 -18.55 16.92 3.39
C GLU A 483 -19.94 16.26 3.56
N GLY A 484 -20.69 16.59 4.61
CA GLY A 484 -22.02 16.01 4.90
C GLY A 484 -21.98 14.65 5.61
N VAL A 485 -20.81 14.17 6.04
CA VAL A 485 -20.66 12.86 6.69
C VAL A 485 -20.98 12.94 8.19
N SER A 486 -21.80 12.01 8.67
CA SER A 486 -22.05 11.81 10.10
C SER A 486 -20.88 11.03 10.73
N VAL A 487 -19.92 11.75 11.34
CA VAL A 487 -18.72 11.14 11.95
C VAL A 487 -18.91 10.84 13.44
N ILE A 488 -18.96 9.54 13.77
CA ILE A 488 -19.19 8.99 15.11
C ILE A 488 -17.87 8.47 15.71
N THR A 489 -17.29 9.27 16.59
CA THR A 489 -16.06 8.93 17.34
C THR A 489 -16.36 8.00 18.52
N ASP A 490 -15.31 7.44 19.11
CA ASP A 490 -15.37 6.55 20.29
C ASP A 490 -16.29 5.32 20.09
N ALA A 491 -16.53 4.96 18.81
CA ALA A 491 -17.52 4.00 18.38
C ALA A 491 -16.94 2.58 18.31
N LEU A 492 -16.92 1.89 19.46
CA LEU A 492 -16.55 0.47 19.50
C LEU A 492 -17.75 -0.41 19.12
N VAL A 493 -17.76 -0.94 17.89
CA VAL A 493 -18.78 -1.87 17.41
C VAL A 493 -18.78 -3.17 18.24
N LYS A 494 -19.94 -3.51 18.81
CA LYS A 494 -20.14 -4.69 19.66
C LYS A 494 -20.82 -5.84 18.92
N ASN A 495 -21.78 -5.53 18.04
CA ASN A 495 -22.50 -6.52 17.25
C ASN A 495 -23.05 -5.88 15.96
N VAL A 496 -23.21 -6.68 14.91
CA VAL A 496 -23.93 -6.31 13.69
C VAL A 496 -24.96 -7.40 13.40
N THR A 497 -26.20 -7.03 13.08
CA THR A 497 -27.25 -7.99 12.68
C THR A 497 -28.07 -7.44 11.54
N TYR A 498 -28.54 -8.30 10.63
CA TYR A 498 -29.50 -7.93 9.60
C TYR A 498 -30.93 -8.20 10.08
N LYS A 499 -31.80 -7.18 10.06
CA LYS A 499 -33.21 -7.25 10.48
C LYS A 499 -34.06 -6.20 9.76
N ASN A 500 -35.30 -6.54 9.44
CA ASN A 500 -36.27 -5.62 8.83
C ASN A 500 -35.67 -4.87 7.62
N ASP A 501 -34.97 -5.61 6.75
CA ASP A 501 -34.29 -5.11 5.54
C ASP A 501 -33.18 -4.06 5.79
N LYS A 502 -32.64 -3.97 7.02
CA LYS A 502 -31.53 -3.07 7.38
C LYS A 502 -30.45 -3.80 8.18
N LEU A 503 -29.23 -3.30 8.10
CA LEU A 503 -28.15 -3.64 9.02
C LEU A 503 -28.30 -2.81 10.30
N GLU A 504 -28.36 -3.47 11.45
CA GLU A 504 -28.37 -2.88 12.79
C GLU A 504 -26.98 -3.02 13.42
N ILE A 505 -26.26 -1.89 13.57
CA ILE A 505 -24.93 -1.81 14.17
C ILE A 505 -25.07 -1.35 15.61
N LYS A 506 -24.77 -2.24 16.56
CA LYS A 506 -24.84 -1.94 18.00
C LYS A 506 -23.45 -1.66 18.55
N LEU A 507 -23.28 -0.48 19.15
CA LEU A 507 -22.03 -0.07 19.82
C LEU A 507 -21.96 -0.59 21.26
N LYS A 508 -20.76 -0.57 21.85
CA LYS A 508 -20.52 -0.98 23.25
C LYS A 508 -21.21 -0.09 24.27
N ASP A 509 -21.33 1.20 23.99
CA ASP A 509 -22.00 2.21 24.82
C ASP A 509 -23.54 2.09 24.84
N GLY A 510 -24.11 1.29 23.94
CA GLY A 510 -25.55 1.05 23.83
C GLY A 510 -26.21 1.74 22.62
N ARG A 511 -25.54 2.69 21.95
CA ARG A 511 -26.04 3.32 20.72
C ARG A 511 -26.29 2.27 19.62
N LEU A 512 -27.31 2.51 18.81
CA LEU A 512 -27.75 1.63 17.72
C LEU A 512 -27.91 2.45 16.45
N PHE A 513 -27.23 2.04 15.39
CA PHE A 513 -27.29 2.68 14.07
C PHE A 513 -27.92 1.73 13.07
N LYS A 514 -28.62 2.27 12.07
CA LYS A 514 -29.26 1.51 10.99
C LYS A 514 -28.67 1.93 9.66
N THR A 515 -28.32 0.98 8.81
CA THR A 515 -27.73 1.27 7.50
C THR A 515 -28.13 0.22 6.46
N ASP A 516 -27.99 0.53 5.18
CA ASP A 516 -28.21 -0.44 4.10
C ASP A 516 -26.96 -1.29 3.86
N HIS A 517 -25.79 -0.67 3.88
CA HIS A 517 -24.52 -1.30 3.52
C HIS A 517 -23.36 -0.84 4.41
N ILE A 518 -22.40 -1.73 4.66
CA ILE A 518 -21.18 -1.43 5.43
C ILE A 518 -19.95 -1.44 4.51
N VAL A 519 -19.01 -0.54 4.76
CA VAL A 519 -17.64 -0.61 4.23
C VAL A 519 -16.67 -0.72 5.40
N ALA A 520 -15.88 -1.78 5.47
CA ALA A 520 -14.86 -1.91 6.52
C ALA A 520 -13.48 -1.52 5.98
N ALA A 521 -12.88 -0.48 6.57
CA ALA A 521 -11.58 0.10 6.21
C ALA A 521 -10.62 0.06 7.40
N VAL A 522 -10.41 -1.12 7.97
CA VAL A 522 -9.70 -1.33 9.25
C VAL A 522 -8.26 -1.87 9.11
N GLY A 523 -7.65 -1.65 7.93
CA GLY A 523 -6.27 -2.01 7.60
C GLY A 523 -6.14 -3.30 6.79
N LEU A 524 -4.89 -3.73 6.58
CA LEU A 524 -4.51 -4.86 5.74
C LEU A 524 -3.74 -5.93 6.54
N GLU A 525 -3.81 -7.18 6.11
CA GLU A 525 -2.83 -8.23 6.44
C GLU A 525 -2.04 -8.60 5.18
N PRO A 526 -0.70 -8.80 5.26
CA PRO A 526 0.09 -9.24 4.12
C PRO A 526 -0.30 -10.65 3.67
N SER A 527 -0.31 -10.89 2.36
CA SER A 527 -0.75 -12.16 1.77
C SER A 527 0.36 -13.23 1.84
N MET A 528 0.37 -13.94 2.97
CA MET A 528 1.41 -14.89 3.38
C MET A 528 1.08 -16.37 3.11
N GLU A 529 0.01 -16.68 2.38
CA GLU A 529 -0.49 -18.06 2.17
C GLU A 529 0.61 -19.02 1.65
N LEU A 530 1.47 -18.55 0.74
CA LEU A 530 2.53 -19.34 0.13
C LEU A 530 3.66 -19.69 1.09
N ALA A 531 3.87 -18.91 2.16
CA ALA A 531 4.97 -19.10 3.11
C ALA A 531 5.02 -20.51 3.69
N LYS A 532 3.85 -21.11 3.96
CA LYS A 532 3.73 -22.46 4.50
C LYS A 532 4.19 -23.53 3.51
N SER A 533 3.83 -23.42 2.23
CA SER A 533 4.29 -24.38 1.20
C SER A 533 5.76 -24.19 0.86
N ALA A 534 6.20 -22.93 0.76
CA ALA A 534 7.55 -22.57 0.37
C ALA A 534 8.59 -22.70 1.50
N GLY A 535 8.14 -22.91 2.74
CA GLY A 535 9.00 -22.92 3.92
C GLY A 535 9.71 -21.57 4.15
N LEU A 536 9.08 -20.46 3.77
CA LEU A 536 9.65 -19.11 3.92
C LEU A 536 9.33 -18.53 5.30
N GLU A 537 10.26 -17.71 5.81
CA GLU A 537 10.11 -17.05 7.11
C GLU A 537 9.17 -15.84 6.98
N VAL A 538 8.24 -15.72 7.93
CA VAL A 538 7.36 -14.57 8.08
C VAL A 538 7.60 -13.90 9.43
N ASP A 539 7.45 -12.59 9.48
CA ASP A 539 7.64 -11.81 10.71
C ASP A 539 6.38 -11.88 11.59
N SER A 540 6.51 -12.25 12.86
CA SER A 540 5.38 -12.40 13.78
C SER A 540 4.79 -11.08 14.27
N ASP A 541 5.58 -10.01 14.22
CA ASP A 541 5.28 -8.78 14.95
C ASP A 541 4.73 -7.73 13.98
N PHE A 542 5.29 -7.64 12.77
CA PHE A 542 4.85 -6.72 11.70
C PHE A 542 4.05 -7.40 10.57
N GLY A 543 4.08 -8.74 10.51
CA GLY A 543 3.63 -9.51 9.36
C GLY A 543 4.54 -9.37 8.14
N GLY A 544 4.31 -10.24 7.15
CA GLY A 544 5.00 -10.24 5.86
C GLY A 544 6.19 -11.19 5.82
N TYR A 545 6.64 -11.52 4.60
CA TYR A 545 7.81 -12.37 4.40
C TYR A 545 9.08 -11.61 4.79
N ARG A 546 9.95 -12.23 5.59
CA ARG A 546 11.23 -11.61 5.97
C ARG A 546 12.21 -11.72 4.81
N VAL A 547 12.78 -10.59 4.43
CA VAL A 547 13.80 -10.50 3.37
C VAL A 547 15.14 -9.96 3.87
N ASN A 548 16.24 -10.24 3.18
CA ASN A 548 17.52 -9.59 3.43
C ASN A 548 17.54 -8.14 2.85
N ALA A 549 18.69 -7.47 2.91
CA ALA A 549 18.85 -6.12 2.39
C ALA A 549 18.58 -6.01 0.87
N GLU A 550 18.80 -7.08 0.10
CA GLU A 550 18.58 -7.14 -1.35
C GLU A 550 17.15 -7.55 -1.73
N LEU A 551 16.23 -7.58 -0.76
CA LEU A 551 14.84 -8.06 -0.87
C LEU A 551 14.69 -9.57 -1.17
N GLN A 552 15.73 -10.38 -0.94
CA GLN A 552 15.68 -11.84 -1.10
C GLN A 552 15.07 -12.53 0.13
N ALA A 553 14.14 -13.45 -0.10
CA ALA A 553 13.75 -14.51 0.84
C ALA A 553 14.57 -15.80 0.62
N ARG A 554 15.03 -16.06 -0.60
CA ARG A 554 15.97 -17.13 -1.01
C ARG A 554 16.87 -16.64 -2.14
N SER A 555 17.91 -17.40 -2.50
CA SER A 555 18.88 -17.08 -3.56
C SER A 555 18.27 -16.70 -4.91
N ASN A 556 17.09 -17.22 -5.23
CA ASN A 556 16.34 -16.91 -6.46
C ASN A 556 14.89 -16.47 -6.20
N ILE A 557 14.54 -16.09 -4.96
CA ILE A 557 13.18 -15.64 -4.59
C ILE A 557 13.27 -14.31 -3.86
N TRP A 558 12.65 -13.29 -4.43
CA TRP A 558 12.52 -11.94 -3.87
C TRP A 558 11.09 -11.68 -3.36
N VAL A 559 10.92 -10.66 -2.52
CA VAL A 559 9.60 -10.17 -2.08
C VAL A 559 9.55 -8.65 -2.14
N ALA A 560 8.47 -8.07 -2.67
CA ALA A 560 8.30 -6.62 -2.81
C ALA A 560 6.85 -6.16 -2.53
N GLY A 561 6.67 -4.85 -2.32
CA GLY A 561 5.39 -4.25 -1.97
C GLY A 561 4.86 -4.69 -0.59
N ASP A 562 3.55 -4.56 -0.36
CA ASP A 562 2.90 -4.73 0.95
C ASP A 562 3.18 -6.08 1.65
N ALA A 563 3.60 -7.11 0.89
CA ALA A 563 3.94 -8.44 1.39
C ALA A 563 5.32 -8.53 2.06
N ALA A 564 6.23 -7.60 1.80
CA ALA A 564 7.62 -7.66 2.27
C ALA A 564 7.79 -7.05 3.68
N CYS A 565 8.30 -7.85 4.62
CA CYS A 565 8.89 -7.34 5.86
C CYS A 565 10.39 -7.10 5.62
N PHE A 566 10.73 -5.88 5.19
CA PHE A 566 12.10 -5.49 4.87
C PHE A 566 12.85 -4.97 6.11
N TYR A 567 14.15 -4.72 5.95
CA TYR A 567 14.98 -4.08 6.97
C TYR A 567 15.29 -2.65 6.53
N ASP A 568 14.65 -1.69 7.17
CA ASP A 568 14.94 -0.27 7.05
C ASP A 568 16.25 0.04 7.78
N ILE A 569 17.16 0.74 7.11
CA ILE A 569 18.52 0.99 7.63
C ILE A 569 18.51 1.78 8.94
N ASN A 570 17.56 2.70 9.12
CA ASN A 570 17.45 3.54 10.32
C ASN A 570 16.38 3.01 11.29
N LEU A 571 15.34 2.34 10.79
CA LEU A 571 14.15 1.99 11.57
C LEU A 571 13.99 0.49 11.88
N GLY A 572 14.88 -0.36 11.35
CA GLY A 572 14.89 -1.80 11.60
C GLY A 572 13.85 -2.58 10.78
N ARG A 573 13.37 -3.71 11.32
CA ARG A 573 12.32 -4.50 10.65
C ARG A 573 11.02 -3.70 10.55
N ARG A 574 10.48 -3.59 9.34
CA ARG A 574 9.17 -2.96 9.09
C ARG A 574 8.47 -3.54 7.87
N ARG A 575 7.18 -3.26 7.79
CA ARG A 575 6.31 -3.45 6.62
C ARG A 575 5.57 -2.13 6.39
N VAL A 576 5.27 -1.79 5.14
CA VAL A 576 4.50 -0.58 4.79
C VAL A 576 3.51 -0.87 3.66
N GLU A 577 2.45 -0.06 3.59
CA GLU A 577 1.34 -0.18 2.62
C GLU A 577 1.36 1.01 1.66
N HIS A 578 2.53 1.31 1.10
CA HIS A 578 2.78 2.51 0.31
C HIS A 578 2.94 2.19 -1.18
N HIS A 579 2.32 2.98 -2.05
CA HIS A 579 2.52 2.91 -3.50
C HIS A 579 4.00 3.08 -3.88
N ASP A 580 4.65 4.10 -3.30
CA ASP A 580 6.08 4.39 -3.45
C ASP A 580 6.95 3.17 -3.08
N HIS A 581 6.72 2.56 -1.91
CA HIS A 581 7.42 1.32 -1.52
C HIS A 581 7.24 0.23 -2.58
N ALA A 582 6.02 0.00 -3.06
CA ALA A 582 5.75 -1.02 -4.08
C ALA A 582 6.48 -0.75 -5.40
N VAL A 583 6.52 0.51 -5.87
CA VAL A 583 7.28 0.91 -7.06
C VAL A 583 8.79 0.67 -6.86
N VAL A 584 9.37 1.23 -5.79
CA VAL A 584 10.83 1.21 -5.60
C VAL A 584 11.34 -0.19 -5.23
N SER A 585 10.63 -0.93 -4.35
CA SER A 585 11.01 -2.30 -3.98
C SER A 585 10.79 -3.27 -5.14
N GLY A 586 9.72 -3.12 -5.92
CA GLY A 586 9.48 -3.92 -7.13
C GLY A 586 10.57 -3.69 -8.18
N ARG A 587 10.89 -2.42 -8.46
CA ARG A 587 11.99 -2.07 -9.38
C ARG A 587 13.31 -2.65 -8.91
N LEU A 588 13.69 -2.46 -7.64
CA LEU A 588 14.94 -3.00 -7.07
C LEU A 588 14.99 -4.53 -7.14
N ALA A 589 13.88 -5.22 -6.83
CA ALA A 589 13.81 -6.67 -6.98
C ALA A 589 14.09 -7.09 -8.43
N GLY A 590 13.50 -6.40 -9.42
CA GLY A 590 13.80 -6.63 -10.84
C GLY A 590 15.26 -6.34 -11.24
N GLU A 591 15.90 -5.32 -10.65
CA GLU A 591 17.33 -5.05 -10.82
C GLU A 591 18.19 -6.18 -10.22
N ASN A 592 17.85 -6.67 -9.03
CA ASN A 592 18.58 -7.74 -8.35
C ASN A 592 18.37 -9.10 -9.03
N MET A 593 17.16 -9.39 -9.54
CA MET A 593 16.88 -10.52 -10.43
C MET A 593 17.71 -10.46 -11.72
N THR A 594 18.08 -9.27 -12.19
CA THR A 594 19.01 -9.04 -13.33
C THR A 594 20.44 -8.69 -12.86
N GLY A 595 20.84 -9.22 -11.69
CA GLY A 595 22.24 -9.24 -11.24
C GLY A 595 22.81 -7.94 -10.68
N ALA A 596 21.98 -6.95 -10.31
CA ALA A 596 22.48 -5.68 -9.78
C ALA A 596 23.03 -5.76 -8.34
N ILE A 597 22.53 -6.69 -7.51
CA ILE A 597 22.98 -6.95 -6.12
C ILE A 597 23.06 -5.65 -5.29
N LYS A 598 21.95 -4.90 -5.28
CA LYS A 598 21.81 -3.60 -4.59
C LYS A 598 20.92 -3.70 -3.35
N PRO A 599 21.26 -3.03 -2.23
CA PRO A 599 20.45 -3.02 -1.03
C PRO A 599 19.26 -2.02 -1.11
N TYR A 600 18.19 -2.31 -0.38
CA TYR A 600 17.03 -1.44 -0.21
C TYR A 600 17.28 -0.41 0.90
N TRP A 601 17.74 0.78 0.51
CA TRP A 601 17.96 1.93 1.41
C TRP A 601 16.94 3.07 1.20
N HIS A 602 15.87 2.81 0.43
CA HIS A 602 14.85 3.82 0.16
C HIS A 602 13.98 4.06 1.39
N GLN A 603 13.81 5.34 1.77
CA GLN A 603 12.88 5.74 2.81
C GLN A 603 11.53 6.05 2.17
N SER A 604 10.60 5.10 2.28
CA SER A 604 9.35 5.19 1.55
C SER A 604 8.38 6.24 2.13
N MET A 605 7.78 7.02 1.24
CA MET A 605 6.72 7.98 1.54
C MET A 605 5.31 7.39 1.33
N PHE A 606 4.33 7.99 1.99
CA PHE A 606 2.90 7.79 1.81
C PHE A 606 2.23 9.12 1.46
N TRP A 607 1.09 9.08 0.76
CA TRP A 607 0.21 10.25 0.63
C TRP A 607 -1.28 9.87 0.68
N SER A 608 -2.12 10.84 1.03
CA SER A 608 -3.57 10.74 1.03
C SER A 608 -4.18 12.10 0.68
N ASP A 609 -5.06 12.11 -0.32
CA ASP A 609 -5.80 13.30 -0.78
C ASP A 609 -7.27 13.11 -0.38
N LEU A 610 -7.82 13.99 0.48
CA LEU A 610 -9.24 13.99 0.85
C LEU A 610 -10.07 14.82 -0.14
N GLY A 611 -9.90 14.54 -1.43
CA GLY A 611 -10.35 15.41 -2.53
C GLY A 611 -9.29 16.43 -2.96
N PRO A 612 -9.66 17.41 -3.80
CA PRO A 612 -8.70 18.32 -4.45
C PRO A 612 -8.04 19.35 -3.51
N ASP A 613 -8.60 19.59 -2.32
CA ASP A 613 -8.25 20.76 -1.48
C ASP A 613 -7.44 20.41 -0.22
N VAL A 614 -7.36 19.13 0.15
CA VAL A 614 -6.71 18.67 1.41
C VAL A 614 -5.85 17.45 1.15
N GLY A 615 -4.53 17.58 1.36
CA GLY A 615 -3.56 16.49 1.20
C GLY A 615 -2.68 16.28 2.42
N TYR A 616 -2.26 15.03 2.60
CA TYR A 616 -1.29 14.60 3.59
C TYR A 616 -0.18 13.82 2.91
N GLU A 617 1.07 14.03 3.35
CA GLU A 617 2.18 13.14 3.07
C GLU A 617 2.80 12.64 4.38
N ALA A 618 3.39 11.45 4.38
CA ALA A 618 4.00 10.87 5.58
C ALA A 618 5.25 10.04 5.25
N ILE A 619 6.21 10.04 6.17
CA ILE A 619 7.46 9.27 6.05
C ILE A 619 8.01 8.87 7.42
N GLY A 620 8.74 7.76 7.48
CA GLY A 620 9.37 7.26 8.72
C GLY A 620 8.40 6.47 9.60
N ILE A 621 8.47 6.66 10.92
CA ILE A 621 7.54 6.12 11.93
C ILE A 621 6.59 7.24 12.37
N VAL A 622 5.33 7.14 11.98
CA VAL A 622 4.28 8.13 12.26
C VAL A 622 3.19 7.49 13.12
N ASP A 623 3.36 7.60 14.44
CA ASP A 623 2.51 6.98 15.47
C ASP A 623 2.15 8.06 16.51
N SER A 624 0.87 8.29 16.72
CA SER A 624 0.34 9.36 17.60
C SER A 624 0.66 9.14 19.08
N SER A 625 1.16 7.97 19.48
CA SER A 625 1.65 7.71 20.84
C SER A 625 3.08 8.18 21.09
N LEU A 626 3.83 8.55 20.05
CA LEU A 626 5.16 9.16 20.18
C LEU A 626 5.04 10.64 20.60
N PRO A 627 6.07 11.21 21.26
CA PRO A 627 6.17 12.67 21.40
C PRO A 627 6.21 13.32 20.01
N THR A 628 5.36 14.33 19.79
CA THR A 628 5.29 15.07 18.53
C THR A 628 5.41 16.57 18.74
N VAL A 629 6.06 17.25 17.79
CA VAL A 629 6.00 18.72 17.66
C VAL A 629 5.36 19.05 16.32
N GLY A 630 4.21 19.74 16.36
CA GLY A 630 3.51 20.25 15.19
C GLY A 630 3.73 21.75 15.05
N VAL A 631 4.10 22.21 13.86
CA VAL A 631 4.26 23.63 13.52
C VAL A 631 3.33 23.91 12.33
N PHE A 632 2.45 24.89 12.49
CA PHE A 632 1.32 25.15 11.59
C PHE A 632 1.32 26.59 11.10
N ALA A 633 0.80 26.82 9.89
CA ALA A 633 0.67 28.13 9.28
C ALA A 633 -0.65 28.22 8.48
N LYS A 634 -1.00 29.43 8.05
CA LYS A 634 -2.11 29.64 7.11
C LYS A 634 -1.75 29.03 5.75
N ALA A 635 -2.73 28.43 5.08
CA ALA A 635 -2.54 27.91 3.72
C ALA A 635 -2.60 29.05 2.70
N THR A 636 -1.78 28.95 1.66
CA THR A 636 -1.93 29.74 0.43
C THR A 636 -2.75 28.96 -0.60
N ALA A 637 -3.22 29.62 -1.66
CA ALA A 637 -3.93 28.96 -2.76
C ALA A 637 -3.11 27.85 -3.48
N LYS A 638 -1.78 27.82 -3.28
CA LYS A 638 -0.88 26.79 -3.84
C LYS A 638 -0.76 25.54 -2.96
N ASP A 639 -1.18 25.62 -1.70
CA ASP A 639 -0.99 24.59 -0.69
C ASP A 639 -2.16 23.58 -0.73
N THR A 640 -2.47 23.05 -1.93
CA THR A 640 -3.55 22.08 -2.16
C THR A 640 -3.13 20.93 -3.09
N PRO A 641 -3.74 19.73 -2.94
CA PRO A 641 -3.56 18.61 -3.88
C PRO A 641 -3.76 19.01 -5.35
N LYS A 642 -4.77 19.86 -5.63
CA LYS A 642 -5.06 20.36 -6.97
C LYS A 642 -3.92 21.20 -7.53
N ALA A 643 -3.49 22.23 -6.82
CA ALA A 643 -2.41 23.11 -7.28
C ALA A 643 -1.09 22.33 -7.48
N ALA A 644 -0.78 21.39 -6.58
CA ALA A 644 0.38 20.51 -6.74
C ALA A 644 0.28 19.59 -7.98
N THR A 645 -0.92 19.13 -8.35
CA THR A 645 -1.16 18.33 -9.56
C THR A 645 -1.19 19.15 -10.84
N GLU A 646 -1.60 20.42 -10.77
CA GLU A 646 -1.48 21.38 -11.88
C GLU A 646 0.00 21.69 -12.18
N GLN A 647 0.82 21.88 -11.14
CA GLN A 647 2.25 22.12 -11.26
C GLN A 647 3.04 20.89 -11.77
N SER A 648 2.78 19.70 -11.21
CA SER A 648 3.54 18.48 -11.55
C SER A 648 3.04 17.74 -12.80
N GLY A 649 1.78 17.97 -13.18
CA GLY A 649 1.09 17.18 -14.19
C GLY A 649 0.57 15.81 -13.71
N THR A 650 0.82 15.40 -12.47
CA THR A 650 0.45 14.08 -11.92
C THR A 650 -0.23 14.15 -10.53
N GLY A 651 -1.25 13.32 -10.31
CA GLY A 651 -1.88 13.09 -9.00
C GLY A 651 -1.16 12.07 -8.13
N ILE A 652 -0.21 11.32 -8.69
CA ILE A 652 0.56 10.29 -7.97
C ILE A 652 1.75 10.97 -7.28
N ARG A 653 1.59 11.38 -6.01
CA ARG A 653 2.58 12.22 -5.29
C ARG A 653 4.00 11.64 -5.26
N SER A 654 4.13 10.31 -5.21
CA SER A 654 5.45 9.65 -5.27
C SER A 654 6.21 9.88 -6.59
N GLU A 655 5.51 10.24 -7.68
CA GLU A 655 6.13 10.67 -8.94
C GLU A 655 6.62 12.13 -8.83
N SER A 656 5.82 13.04 -8.26
CA SER A 656 6.14 14.48 -8.17
C SER A 656 7.19 14.82 -7.12
N GLU A 657 7.13 14.18 -5.94
CA GLU A 657 8.11 14.38 -4.86
C GLU A 657 9.52 13.86 -5.20
N THR A 658 9.64 13.08 -6.28
CA THR A 658 10.81 12.26 -6.63
C THR A 658 11.15 11.22 -5.56
N GLU A 659 12.09 10.33 -5.89
CA GLU A 659 12.65 9.36 -4.96
C GLU A 659 13.93 9.88 -4.26
N ALA A 660 14.36 11.10 -4.58
CA ALA A 660 15.63 11.65 -4.13
C ALA A 660 15.60 12.12 -2.66
N VAL A 661 16.79 12.23 -2.07
CA VAL A 661 17.04 12.90 -0.80
C VAL A 661 17.66 14.26 -1.10
N ALA A 662 17.29 15.30 -0.35
CA ALA A 662 17.87 16.63 -0.52
C ALA A 662 19.38 16.64 -0.26
N GLY A 663 20.07 17.63 -0.86
CA GLY A 663 21.49 17.88 -0.65
C GLY A 663 21.78 18.54 0.71
N ALA A 664 22.56 19.62 0.72
CA ALA A 664 22.74 20.43 1.92
C ALA A 664 21.44 21.19 2.25
N LEU A 665 20.92 21.02 3.46
CA LEU A 665 19.83 21.83 3.97
C LEU A 665 20.38 23.21 4.37
N LYS A 666 19.85 24.27 3.78
CA LYS A 666 20.08 25.65 4.24
C LYS A 666 18.75 26.20 4.72
N ALA A 667 18.69 26.65 5.97
CA ALA A 667 17.58 27.47 6.44
C ALA A 667 17.69 28.86 5.78
N GLU A 668 16.63 29.30 5.11
CA GLU A 668 16.53 30.68 4.65
C GLU A 668 16.11 31.55 5.83
N THR A 669 16.98 32.47 6.24
CA THR A 669 16.66 33.49 7.25
C THR A 669 15.86 34.62 6.63
N THR A 670 14.53 34.54 6.74
CA THR A 670 13.61 35.67 6.55
C THR A 670 13.13 36.23 7.89
N ALA A 671 12.53 37.42 7.85
CA ALA A 671 12.49 38.37 8.97
C ALA A 671 11.50 38.03 10.11
N THR A 672 11.65 38.77 11.23
CA THR A 672 10.91 38.63 12.49
C THR A 672 9.40 38.87 12.35
N PRO A 673 8.51 38.05 12.97
CA PRO A 673 7.06 38.23 12.88
C PRO A 673 6.50 39.38 13.73
N PRO A 674 5.32 39.93 13.37
CA PRO A 674 4.48 40.75 14.25
C PRO A 674 3.73 39.89 15.30
N PRO A 675 3.08 40.49 16.33
CA PRO A 675 2.45 39.73 17.41
C PRO A 675 1.12 39.07 17.00
N ILE A 676 0.94 37.86 17.51
CA ILE A 676 -0.18 36.92 17.25
C ILE A 676 -1.56 37.55 17.51
N GLN A 677 -2.49 37.40 16.56
CA GLN A 677 -3.93 37.56 16.78
C GLN A 677 -4.62 36.18 16.81
N GLN A 678 -5.48 35.95 17.81
CA GLN A 678 -6.16 34.68 18.03
C GLN A 678 -7.38 34.50 17.11
N GLU A 679 -7.14 34.09 15.86
CA GLU A 679 -8.14 33.36 15.06
C GLU A 679 -7.48 32.11 14.47
N GLU A 680 -7.90 30.93 14.94
CA GLU A 680 -7.25 29.62 14.73
C GLU A 680 -7.52 29.01 13.33
N ASP A 681 -7.27 29.76 12.26
CA ASP A 681 -7.45 29.30 10.87
C ASP A 681 -6.13 28.83 10.23
N TYR A 682 -5.49 27.81 10.83
CA TYR A 682 -4.38 27.12 10.19
C TYR A 682 -4.89 26.23 9.05
N GLY A 683 -4.12 26.17 7.95
CA GLY A 683 -4.48 25.39 6.75
C GLY A 683 -3.40 24.45 6.24
N LYS A 684 -2.19 24.51 6.82
CA LYS A 684 -1.05 23.63 6.51
C LYS A 684 -0.11 23.49 7.70
N GLY A 685 0.78 22.51 7.65
CA GLY A 685 1.85 22.38 8.64
C GLY A 685 2.74 21.14 8.49
N VAL A 686 3.71 21.04 9.38
CA VAL A 686 4.63 19.90 9.53
C VAL A 686 4.53 19.35 10.95
N ILE A 687 4.52 18.02 11.08
CA ILE A 687 4.51 17.33 12.37
C ILE A 687 5.71 16.39 12.42
N PHE A 688 6.61 16.65 13.37
CA PHE A 688 7.78 15.83 13.66
C PHE A 688 7.46 14.81 14.75
N TYR A 689 7.79 13.53 14.52
CA TYR A 689 7.63 12.44 15.48
C TYR A 689 9.00 12.08 16.04
N LEU A 690 9.12 12.06 17.37
CA LEU A 690 10.41 12.05 18.05
C LEU A 690 10.67 10.75 18.82
N ARG A 691 11.93 10.32 18.84
CA ARG A 691 12.49 9.40 19.83
C ARG A 691 13.83 9.94 20.27
N ASP A 692 14.06 10.09 21.58
CA ASP A 692 15.33 10.57 22.15
C ASP A 692 15.83 11.89 21.52
N GLN A 693 14.91 12.82 21.26
CA GLN A 693 15.10 14.12 20.57
C GLN A 693 15.52 14.04 19.08
N VAL A 694 15.51 12.85 18.49
CA VAL A 694 15.74 12.62 17.05
C VAL A 694 14.42 12.44 16.31
N VAL A 695 14.30 13.03 15.12
CA VAL A 695 13.13 12.89 14.24
C VAL A 695 13.14 11.51 13.58
N VAL A 696 12.17 10.67 13.92
CA VAL A 696 12.00 9.31 13.36
C VAL A 696 10.86 9.21 12.34
N GLY A 697 10.02 10.25 12.25
CA GLY A 697 8.96 10.35 11.25
C GLY A 697 8.48 11.78 11.07
N ILE A 698 7.88 12.06 9.92
CA ILE A 698 7.32 13.37 9.57
C ILE A 698 5.96 13.13 8.90
N VAL A 699 4.97 13.94 9.28
CA VAL A 699 3.74 14.16 8.51
C VAL A 699 3.74 15.58 7.98
N LEU A 700 3.42 15.74 6.70
CA LEU A 700 3.16 17.01 6.03
C LEU A 700 1.66 17.11 5.78
N TRP A 701 1.07 18.24 6.10
CA TRP A 701 -0.33 18.56 5.82
C TRP A 701 -0.37 19.80 4.93
N ASN A 702 -0.91 19.66 3.72
CA ASN A 702 -0.93 20.71 2.70
C ASN A 702 0.45 21.35 2.42
N VAL A 703 1.52 20.55 2.52
CA VAL A 703 2.89 20.92 2.13
C VAL A 703 3.38 19.89 1.12
N PHE A 704 3.72 20.36 -0.09
CA PHE A 704 4.13 19.54 -1.23
C PHE A 704 5.48 19.99 -1.79
N ASN A 705 6.14 19.15 -2.57
CA ASN A 705 7.48 19.34 -3.12
C ASN A 705 8.56 19.54 -2.03
N ARG A 706 8.44 18.79 -0.93
CA ARG A 706 9.28 18.90 0.28
C ARG A 706 9.67 17.54 0.89
N MET A 707 9.20 16.42 0.36
CA MET A 707 9.59 15.09 0.83
C MET A 707 11.12 14.80 0.75
N PRO A 708 11.89 15.30 -0.24
CA PRO A 708 13.36 15.15 -0.21
C PRO A 708 14.02 15.77 1.02
N ILE A 709 13.46 16.84 1.59
CA ILE A 709 13.92 17.48 2.83
C ILE A 709 13.55 16.60 4.03
N ALA A 710 12.30 16.09 4.08
CA ALA A 710 11.87 15.17 5.13
C ALA A 710 12.72 13.88 5.18
N ARG A 711 13.06 13.30 4.01
CA ARG A 711 14.02 12.19 3.90
C ARG A 711 15.38 12.58 4.49
N LYS A 712 15.91 13.75 4.14
CA LYS A 712 17.24 14.20 4.59
C LYS A 712 17.31 14.31 6.12
N ILE A 713 16.31 14.92 6.75
CA ILE A 713 16.19 15.04 8.21
C ILE A 713 16.21 13.66 8.90
N ILE A 714 15.32 12.74 8.48
CA ILE A 714 15.23 11.39 9.10
C ILE A 714 16.46 10.53 8.78
N LYS A 715 17.12 10.77 7.64
CA LYS A 715 18.34 10.06 7.25
C LYS A 715 19.54 10.47 8.10
N ASP A 716 19.70 11.76 8.37
CA ASP A 716 20.82 12.30 9.14
C ASP A 716 20.70 11.95 10.63
N GLY A 717 19.47 11.89 11.16
CA GLY A 717 19.22 11.41 12.52
C GLY A 717 19.79 12.30 13.62
N GLU A 718 19.97 13.58 13.33
CA GLU A 718 20.50 14.57 14.27
C GLU A 718 19.45 14.95 15.34
N GLN A 719 19.92 15.46 16.48
CA GLN A 719 19.06 16.09 17.47
C GLN A 719 18.86 17.56 17.11
N HIS A 720 17.61 18.01 17.08
CA HIS A 720 17.27 19.40 16.79
C HIS A 720 16.91 20.14 18.08
N ALA A 721 17.65 21.21 18.40
CA ALA A 721 17.42 22.02 19.59
C ALA A 721 16.12 22.84 19.50
N ASP A 722 15.74 23.25 18.29
CA ASP A 722 14.48 23.94 17.99
C ASP A 722 13.92 23.42 16.66
N LEU A 723 12.71 22.87 16.70
CA LEU A 723 12.01 22.32 15.53
C LEU A 723 11.23 23.39 14.76
N ASN A 724 11.03 24.59 15.32
CA ASN A 724 10.43 25.72 14.60
C ASN A 724 11.39 26.23 13.51
N GLU A 725 12.70 26.28 13.80
CA GLU A 725 13.73 26.57 12.80
C GLU A 725 13.79 25.51 11.69
N VAL A 726 13.58 24.22 12.04
CA VAL A 726 13.49 23.13 11.06
C VAL A 726 12.22 23.25 10.21
N ALA A 727 11.11 23.73 10.78
CA ALA A 727 9.85 23.94 10.05
C ALA A 727 9.95 24.98 8.92
N LYS A 728 10.88 25.95 9.02
CA LYS A 728 11.14 26.93 7.93
C LYS A 728 11.58 26.26 6.63
N LEU A 729 12.25 25.10 6.69
CA LEU A 729 12.60 24.29 5.50
C LEU A 729 11.38 23.77 4.73
N PHE A 730 10.21 23.76 5.37
CA PHE A 730 8.92 23.36 4.81
C PHE A 730 8.04 24.55 4.39
N ASN A 731 8.61 25.77 4.35
CA ASN A 731 7.88 27.03 4.13
C ASN A 731 6.73 27.24 5.14
N ILE A 732 6.97 26.80 6.38
CA ILE A 732 6.14 27.13 7.54
C ILE A 732 6.85 28.26 8.28
N HIS A 733 6.24 29.45 8.21
CA HIS A 733 6.68 30.65 8.89
C HIS A 733 5.61 31.07 9.89
N GLU A 734 6.02 31.77 10.95
CA GLU A 734 5.10 32.59 11.73
C GLU A 734 4.83 33.86 10.91
N ASP A 735 3.62 33.97 10.35
CA ASP A 735 3.10 35.17 9.66
C ASP A 735 2.35 36.08 10.65
#